data_AF-A0A9W7BAX9-F1
#
_entry.id   AF-A0A9W7BAX9-F1
#
_cell.length_a   1.000
_cell.length_b   1.000
_cell.length_c   1.000
_cell.angle_alpha   90.00
_cell.angle_beta   90.00
_cell.angle_gamma   90.00
#
_symmetry.space_group_name_H-M   'P 1'
#
loop_
_entity.id
_entity.type
_entity.pdbx_description
1 polymer ?
#
loop_
_entity_poly.entity_id
_entity_poly.type
_entity_poly.pdbx_seq_one_letter_code
_entity_poly.pdbx_strand_id
1 'polypeptide(L)'
;MDAHIEDLWLVFVTSNFKRNPTDPEAMRTRDFAEVISKDLKLLAGQTPMRAELEVMHKSESSNHPDKKFRFSCFVNGVVKVATRKKNPNKTPDQQVAEFITKYIKPLAKRRPKKDISTSLESVSTAFERLKNCLKDCFMFFATLPSEYEKKELDRHKPRSDINGMTQSMGFGEWSSFCSLFNLSSSIGAAVKALSPNALASAYVDSIQVKHVDNLGGLTFEEFWEAIVRCCLIFKKDSETLPTPEDKVKATLQHMANNLETAVQRLLKLGNITEGSGVAMAGMQSGGRNVSSAGALIQGGTHEFTRIVFEFIREGETGEAEVKPTAFDAKDAEDKVWRIFLKANLTNNPRDWQAMRKRELVLIVRAQKKLKLMEADVNVIHQQEAGRNPGKRLEFKEFQSALRSIAKRAFPKEAKESDDAALSKLLNDYLLKTDDLLHNELAISAADWEVAKEWLGFFDSPLKRIFSFFATFATDHEKNVLDRHAAQEEGINQQTCSMKWSDFLNFCAPANLSSGTGTALTALSLSQLGAAFADSIEVSKVNDLGGITYEEFRRVLTRCALLFDYDEADTCRIRLEKLFLHMCNQFQTSVPRIINDGAERVGAGGQTAGGRNISTNGGLLLKGVREFNKIFQENSKHLSIVEESIFKFGDGSSDDQRRGSSLLDFTAGLKKGLS
;
A
#
# COMPACT_ATOMS: atom_id res chain seq x y z
N MET A 1 -23.47 39.53 -1.84
CA MET A 1 -22.16 38.88 -1.66
C MET A 1 -22.18 37.46 -2.21
N ASP A 2 -23.17 36.67 -1.83
CA ASP A 2 -23.33 35.24 -2.17
C ASP A 2 -23.20 34.91 -3.67
N ALA A 3 -23.80 35.71 -4.55
CA ALA A 3 -23.72 35.51 -6.01
C ALA A 3 -22.29 35.63 -6.59
N HIS A 4 -21.32 36.09 -5.80
CA HIS A 4 -19.94 36.31 -6.20
C HIS A 4 -18.93 35.53 -5.36
N ILE A 5 -19.39 34.66 -4.47
CA ILE A 5 -18.49 33.95 -3.54
C ILE A 5 -17.56 32.99 -4.29
N GLU A 6 -18.06 32.33 -5.34
CA GLU A 6 -17.28 31.42 -6.17
C GLU A 6 -16.19 32.17 -6.96
N ASP A 7 -16.51 33.35 -7.51
CA ASP A 7 -15.53 34.20 -8.20
C ASP A 7 -14.38 34.60 -7.25
N LEU A 8 -14.71 34.97 -6.01
CA LEU A 8 -13.73 35.30 -4.98
C LEU A 8 -12.89 34.08 -4.57
N TRP A 9 -13.52 32.92 -4.44
CA TRP A 9 -12.84 31.67 -4.13
C TRP A 9 -11.81 31.30 -5.19
N LEU A 10 -12.18 31.36 -6.47
CA LEU A 10 -11.27 31.08 -7.58
C LEU A 10 -10.06 32.02 -7.58
N VAL A 11 -10.25 33.30 -7.26
CA VAL A 11 -9.14 34.26 -7.14
C VAL A 11 -8.26 33.95 -5.92
N PHE A 12 -8.86 33.69 -4.76
CA PHE A 12 -8.14 33.32 -3.54
C PHE A 12 -7.25 32.11 -3.78
N VAL A 13 -7.84 31.02 -4.28
CA VAL A 13 -7.17 29.76 -4.55
C VAL A 13 -6.12 29.93 -5.64
N THR A 14 -6.41 30.57 -6.78
CA THR A 14 -5.44 30.74 -7.87
C THR A 14 -4.16 31.43 -7.40
N SER A 15 -4.32 32.42 -6.52
CA SER A 15 -3.22 33.23 -6.02
C SER A 15 -2.45 32.51 -4.92
N ASN A 16 -3.15 31.82 -4.01
CA ASN A 16 -2.52 31.11 -2.92
C ASN A 16 -1.86 29.80 -3.40
N PHE A 17 -2.57 29.00 -4.18
CA PHE A 17 -2.08 27.73 -4.75
C PHE A 17 -0.79 27.88 -5.53
N LYS A 18 -0.70 28.87 -6.44
CA LYS A 18 0.51 29.06 -7.28
C LYS A 18 1.74 29.41 -6.46
N ARG A 19 1.57 29.99 -5.27
CA ARG A 19 2.65 30.59 -4.50
C ARG A 19 2.93 29.83 -3.20
N ASN A 20 1.96 29.07 -2.68
CA ASN A 20 2.01 28.34 -1.41
C ASN A 20 1.25 27.00 -1.50
N PRO A 21 1.74 26.03 -2.31
CA PRO A 21 1.03 24.76 -2.51
C PRO A 21 1.01 23.85 -1.27
N THR A 22 1.83 24.13 -0.26
CA THR A 22 1.90 23.36 1.00
C THR A 22 0.87 23.80 2.04
N ASP A 23 0.27 24.98 1.88
CA ASP A 23 -0.84 25.48 2.72
C ASP A 23 -1.82 26.30 1.84
N PRO A 24 -2.60 25.62 0.98
CA PRO A 24 -3.51 26.28 0.04
C PRO A 24 -4.69 26.96 0.74
N GLU A 25 -4.87 26.76 2.05
CA GLU A 25 -5.97 27.32 2.83
C GLU A 25 -5.63 28.67 3.49
N ALA A 26 -4.35 29.02 3.58
CA ALA A 26 -3.89 30.24 4.23
C ALA A 26 -3.05 31.11 3.29
N MET A 27 -3.56 32.30 2.98
CA MET A 27 -2.89 33.23 2.08
C MET A 27 -1.84 34.06 2.83
N ARG A 28 -0.61 34.08 2.31
CA ARG A 28 0.46 34.88 2.90
C ARG A 28 0.26 36.37 2.60
N THR A 29 0.79 37.21 3.46
CA THR A 29 0.70 38.68 3.34
C THR A 29 1.18 39.19 1.98
N ARG A 30 2.30 38.66 1.48
CA ARG A 30 2.83 39.01 0.16
C ARG A 30 1.85 38.67 -0.96
N ASP A 31 1.21 37.51 -0.87
CA ASP A 31 0.33 36.98 -1.91
C ASP A 31 -0.96 37.82 -1.98
N PHE A 32 -1.55 38.16 -0.82
CA PHE A 32 -2.66 39.10 -0.74
C PHE A 32 -2.32 40.48 -1.34
N ALA A 33 -1.17 41.03 -0.97
CA ALA A 33 -0.74 42.33 -1.47
C ALA A 33 -0.55 42.33 -2.99
N GLU A 34 0.05 41.27 -3.56
CA GLU A 34 0.24 41.12 -5.00
C GLU A 34 -1.08 40.95 -5.75
N VAL A 35 -2.06 40.21 -5.20
CA VAL A 35 -3.38 40.10 -5.81
C VAL A 35 -4.02 41.47 -5.99
N ILE A 36 -4.08 42.25 -4.90
CA ILE A 36 -4.75 43.55 -4.92
C ILE A 36 -3.98 44.58 -5.76
N SER A 37 -2.65 44.62 -5.64
CA SER A 37 -1.84 45.67 -6.26
C SER A 37 -1.45 45.39 -7.72
N LYS A 38 -1.24 44.13 -8.09
CA LYS A 38 -0.77 43.73 -9.43
C LYS A 38 -1.86 43.04 -10.23
N ASP A 39 -2.53 42.05 -9.63
CA ASP A 39 -3.39 41.15 -10.40
C ASP A 39 -4.77 41.77 -10.72
N LEU A 40 -5.32 42.57 -9.80
CA LEU A 40 -6.57 43.31 -10.02
C LEU A 40 -6.45 44.53 -10.93
N LYS A 41 -5.21 44.95 -11.29
CA LYS A 41 -4.92 46.10 -12.17
C LYS A 41 -5.77 47.34 -11.85
N LEU A 42 -5.84 47.70 -10.57
CA LEU A 42 -6.62 48.86 -10.11
C LEU A 42 -6.06 50.16 -10.69
N LEU A 43 -6.94 51.14 -10.93
CA LEU A 43 -6.55 52.46 -11.45
C LEU A 43 -5.65 53.20 -10.45
N ALA A 44 -4.80 54.10 -10.97
CA ALA A 44 -3.96 54.97 -10.14
C ALA A 44 -4.83 55.74 -9.12
N GLY A 45 -4.47 55.65 -7.84
CA GLY A 45 -5.25 56.22 -6.73
C GLY A 45 -6.40 55.36 -6.21
N GLN A 46 -6.72 54.21 -6.81
CA GLN A 46 -7.61 53.19 -6.22
C GLN A 46 -6.82 52.07 -5.53
N THR A 47 -5.58 51.84 -5.95
CA THR A 47 -4.67 50.85 -5.36
C THR A 47 -4.24 51.28 -3.94
N PRO A 48 -4.50 50.47 -2.90
CA PRO A 48 -3.91 50.68 -1.58
C PRO A 48 -2.40 50.56 -1.61
N MET A 49 -1.73 51.32 -0.74
CA MET A 49 -0.29 51.16 -0.55
C MET A 49 -0.03 49.76 0.01
N ARG A 50 1.13 49.19 -0.33
CA ARG A 50 1.51 47.87 0.17
C ARG A 50 1.44 47.78 1.71
N ALA A 51 1.92 48.81 2.41
CA ALA A 51 1.85 48.88 3.87
C ALA A 51 0.41 48.79 4.40
N GLU A 52 -0.57 49.41 3.74
CA GLU A 52 -1.98 49.34 4.12
C GLU A 52 -2.55 47.92 3.94
N LEU A 53 -2.16 47.23 2.86
CA LEU A 53 -2.54 45.84 2.62
C LEU A 53 -1.92 44.89 3.64
N GLU A 54 -0.68 45.14 4.06
CA GLU A 54 0.00 44.36 5.11
C GLU A 54 -0.68 44.57 6.48
N VAL A 55 -1.08 45.79 6.81
CA VAL A 55 -1.86 46.10 8.03
C VAL A 55 -3.23 45.44 7.97
N MET A 56 -3.92 45.52 6.82
CA MET A 56 -5.22 44.87 6.62
C MET A 56 -5.09 43.35 6.78
N HIS A 57 -4.08 42.73 6.16
CA HIS A 57 -3.80 41.31 6.30
C HIS A 57 -3.65 40.90 7.76
N LYS A 58 -2.74 41.56 8.49
CA LYS A 58 -2.51 41.29 9.91
C LYS A 58 -3.76 41.51 10.76
N SER A 59 -4.52 42.57 10.50
CA SER A 59 -5.76 42.88 11.22
C SER A 59 -6.81 41.79 11.02
N GLU A 60 -7.03 41.32 9.79
CA GLU A 60 -8.00 40.26 9.53
C GLU A 60 -7.53 38.90 10.07
N SER A 61 -6.24 38.56 9.91
CA SER A 61 -5.69 37.32 10.47
C SER A 61 -5.80 37.28 11.99
N SER A 62 -5.54 38.39 12.68
CA SER A 62 -5.60 38.45 14.15
C SER A 62 -7.01 38.21 14.69
N ASN A 63 -8.03 38.51 13.89
CA ASN A 63 -9.43 38.29 14.24
C ASN A 63 -9.87 36.83 14.01
N HIS A 64 -9.09 36.03 13.28
CA HIS A 64 -9.39 34.63 13.02
C HIS A 64 -8.80 33.73 14.14
N PRO A 65 -9.51 32.69 14.60
CA PRO A 65 -9.10 31.86 15.74
C PRO A 65 -7.71 31.21 15.62
N ASP A 66 -7.34 30.76 14.42
CA ASP A 66 -6.04 30.13 14.16
C ASP A 66 -4.94 31.13 13.76
N LYS A 67 -5.26 32.44 13.76
CA LYS A 67 -4.39 33.54 13.36
C LYS A 67 -3.86 33.43 11.92
N LYS A 68 -4.52 32.66 11.05
CA LYS A 68 -4.21 32.54 9.62
C LYS A 68 -5.14 33.42 8.79
N PHE A 69 -4.67 33.87 7.63
CA PHE A 69 -5.49 34.62 6.68
C PHE A 69 -6.27 33.65 5.77
N ARG A 70 -7.42 33.20 6.26
CA ARG A 70 -8.32 32.29 5.56
C ARG A 70 -9.13 33.03 4.48
N PHE A 71 -9.99 32.30 3.77
CA PHE A 71 -10.85 32.86 2.74
C PHE A 71 -11.81 33.94 3.27
N SER A 72 -12.38 33.77 4.46
CA SER A 72 -13.21 34.79 5.12
C SER A 72 -12.44 36.10 5.33
N CYS A 73 -11.18 36.04 5.79
CA CYS A 73 -10.28 37.19 5.89
C CYS A 73 -10.05 37.85 4.52
N PHE A 74 -9.89 37.05 3.46
CA PHE A 74 -9.73 37.56 2.10
C PHE A 74 -10.98 38.31 1.61
N VAL A 75 -12.17 37.75 1.83
CA VAL A 75 -13.45 38.39 1.48
C VAL A 75 -13.59 39.72 2.20
N ASN A 76 -13.33 39.76 3.52
CA ASN A 76 -13.36 40.99 4.30
C ASN A 76 -12.33 42.01 3.81
N GLY A 77 -11.12 41.55 3.47
CA GLY A 77 -10.08 42.39 2.88
C GLY A 77 -10.54 43.01 1.55
N VAL A 78 -11.15 42.22 0.66
CA VAL A 78 -11.69 42.71 -0.61
C VAL A 78 -12.82 43.71 -0.38
N VAL A 79 -13.74 43.47 0.57
CA VAL A 79 -14.80 44.41 0.93
C VAL A 79 -14.21 45.73 1.42
N LYS A 80 -13.19 45.69 2.29
CA LYS A 80 -12.50 46.90 2.78
C LYS A 80 -11.79 47.65 1.66
N VAL A 81 -11.17 46.94 0.70
CA VAL A 81 -10.55 47.57 -0.47
C VAL A 81 -11.61 48.22 -1.37
N ALA A 82 -12.70 47.53 -1.65
CA ALA A 82 -13.78 48.01 -2.51
C ALA A 82 -14.48 49.25 -1.93
N THR A 83 -14.67 49.30 -0.62
CA THR A 83 -15.38 50.39 0.10
C THR A 83 -14.46 51.49 0.61
N ARG A 84 -13.14 51.39 0.38
CA ARG A 84 -12.13 52.34 0.89
C ARG A 84 -12.40 53.78 0.49
N LYS A 85 -12.83 53.99 -0.76
CA LYS A 85 -13.25 55.32 -1.24
C LYS A 85 -14.77 55.38 -1.23
N LYS A 86 -15.32 56.05 -0.21
CA LYS A 86 -16.76 56.27 -0.11
C LYS A 86 -17.26 56.98 -1.37
N ASN A 87 -18.12 56.31 -2.14
CA ASN A 87 -18.87 56.93 -3.20
C ASN A 87 -20.25 57.35 -2.65
N PRO A 88 -20.56 58.66 -2.55
CA PRO A 88 -21.82 59.12 -1.98
C PRO A 88 -23.05 58.66 -2.77
N ASN A 89 -22.88 58.25 -4.04
CA ASN A 89 -23.98 57.85 -4.91
C ASN A 89 -24.23 56.34 -4.94
N LYS A 90 -23.48 55.54 -4.17
CA LYS A 90 -23.60 54.06 -4.18
C LYS A 90 -23.55 53.51 -2.77
N THR A 91 -24.42 52.55 -2.48
CA THR A 91 -24.34 51.80 -1.21
C THR A 91 -23.05 50.96 -1.16
N PRO A 92 -22.54 50.60 0.03
CA PRO A 92 -21.38 49.73 0.16
C PRO A 92 -21.52 48.42 -0.65
N ASP A 93 -22.71 47.80 -0.62
CA ASP A 93 -22.97 46.56 -1.36
C ASP A 93 -22.89 46.74 -2.88
N GLN A 94 -23.41 47.86 -3.40
CA GLN A 94 -23.31 48.20 -4.82
C GLN A 94 -21.85 48.43 -5.24
N GLN A 95 -21.06 49.10 -4.39
CA GLN A 95 -19.63 49.32 -4.63
C GLN A 95 -18.86 47.99 -4.67
N VAL A 96 -19.15 47.07 -3.73
CA VAL A 96 -18.56 45.74 -3.68
C VAL A 96 -18.94 44.91 -4.92
N ALA A 97 -20.21 44.86 -5.29
CA ALA A 97 -20.68 44.11 -6.46
C ALA A 97 -20.05 44.61 -7.76
N GLU A 98 -19.94 45.93 -7.93
CA GLU A 98 -19.26 46.54 -9.08
C GLU A 98 -17.76 46.23 -9.08
N PHE A 99 -17.10 46.33 -7.92
CA PHE A 99 -15.68 46.00 -7.78
C PHE A 99 -15.40 44.55 -8.17
N ILE A 100 -16.23 43.61 -7.71
CA ILE A 100 -16.08 42.19 -8.05
C ILE A 100 -16.30 41.98 -9.54
N THR A 101 -17.39 42.51 -10.09
CA THR A 101 -17.72 42.36 -11.51
C THR A 101 -16.60 42.91 -12.41
N LYS A 102 -16.02 44.04 -12.02
CA LYS A 102 -15.00 44.73 -12.81
C LYS A 102 -13.60 44.15 -12.67
N TYR A 103 -13.19 43.73 -11.47
CA TYR A 103 -11.80 43.37 -11.18
C TYR A 103 -11.60 41.90 -10.79
N ILE A 104 -12.52 41.31 -10.01
CA ILE A 104 -12.39 39.93 -9.52
C ILE A 104 -12.82 38.92 -10.60
N LYS A 105 -13.99 39.11 -11.21
CA LYS A 105 -14.57 38.18 -12.20
C LYS A 105 -13.65 37.93 -13.41
N PRO A 106 -12.97 38.95 -13.99
CA PRO A 106 -11.99 38.70 -15.05
C PRO A 106 -10.78 37.87 -14.62
N LEU A 107 -10.39 37.98 -13.35
CA LEU A 107 -9.28 37.21 -12.79
C LEU A 107 -9.71 35.76 -12.48
N ALA A 108 -10.93 35.57 -11.95
CA ALA A 108 -11.53 34.25 -11.70
C ALA A 108 -11.60 33.40 -12.99
N LYS A 109 -11.99 34.01 -14.12
CA LYS A 109 -12.03 33.36 -15.44
C LYS A 109 -10.71 32.77 -15.92
N ARG A 110 -9.56 33.18 -15.35
CA ARG A 110 -8.24 32.65 -15.74
C ARG A 110 -7.96 31.24 -15.23
N ARG A 111 -8.77 30.72 -14.30
CA ARG A 111 -8.69 29.34 -13.81
C ARG A 111 -10.11 28.75 -13.77
N PRO A 112 -10.61 28.23 -14.91
CA PRO A 112 -11.86 27.48 -14.86
C PRO A 112 -11.67 26.22 -13.99
N LYS A 113 -12.56 26.02 -13.01
CA LYS A 113 -12.67 24.75 -12.29
C LYS A 113 -13.00 23.67 -13.33
N LYS A 114 -12.17 22.63 -13.42
CA LYS A 114 -12.42 21.52 -14.34
C LYS A 114 -13.66 20.78 -13.86
N ASP A 115 -14.70 20.72 -14.69
CA ASP A 115 -15.89 19.92 -14.41
C ASP A 115 -15.54 18.43 -14.51
N ILE A 116 -16.03 17.65 -13.54
CA ILE A 116 -15.88 16.20 -13.47
C ILE A 116 -17.21 15.51 -13.16
N SER A 117 -18.34 16.22 -13.28
CA SER A 117 -19.70 15.70 -13.04
C SER A 117 -19.96 14.36 -13.72
N THR A 118 -19.65 14.26 -15.01
CA THR A 118 -19.76 13.02 -15.81
C THR A 118 -18.86 11.89 -15.30
N SER A 119 -17.66 12.23 -14.82
CA SER A 119 -16.74 11.24 -14.24
C SER A 119 -17.27 10.73 -12.90
N LEU A 120 -17.81 11.60 -12.04
CA LEU A 120 -18.43 11.22 -10.77
C LEU A 120 -19.64 10.30 -10.98
N GLU A 121 -20.47 10.59 -11.98
CA GLU A 121 -21.62 9.75 -12.34
C GLU A 121 -21.17 8.35 -12.78
N SER A 122 -20.13 8.27 -13.62
CA SER A 122 -19.57 6.98 -14.08
C SER A 122 -19.01 6.11 -12.96
N VAL A 123 -18.61 6.69 -11.83
CA VAL A 123 -18.07 5.96 -10.67
C VAL A 123 -19.04 5.89 -9.48
N SER A 124 -20.31 6.23 -9.68
CA SER A 124 -21.33 6.24 -8.63
C SER A 124 -21.55 4.86 -7.99
N THR A 125 -21.52 3.79 -8.79
CA THR A 125 -21.61 2.41 -8.27
C THR A 125 -20.39 2.05 -7.40
N ALA A 126 -19.19 2.48 -7.80
CA ALA A 126 -17.98 2.28 -7.00
C ALA A 126 -18.09 3.03 -5.67
N PHE A 127 -18.57 4.28 -5.72
CA PHE A 127 -18.79 5.10 -4.53
C PHE A 127 -19.73 4.41 -3.55
N GLU A 128 -20.93 3.99 -3.97
CA GLU A 128 -21.92 3.41 -3.06
C GLU A 128 -21.42 2.11 -2.39
N ARG A 129 -20.57 1.33 -3.06
CA ARG A 129 -19.94 0.14 -2.48
C ARG A 129 -18.84 0.47 -1.47
N LEU A 130 -17.98 1.43 -1.80
CA LEU A 130 -16.83 1.81 -0.99
C LEU A 130 -17.17 2.83 0.11
N LYS A 131 -18.36 3.43 0.04
CA LYS A 131 -18.81 4.55 0.87
C LYS A 131 -18.52 4.36 2.35
N ASN A 132 -18.87 3.20 2.91
CA ASN A 132 -18.70 2.94 4.34
C ASN A 132 -17.22 2.88 4.73
N CYS A 133 -16.39 2.17 3.96
CA CYS A 133 -14.95 2.09 4.22
C CYS A 133 -14.24 3.43 4.01
N LEU A 134 -14.62 4.17 2.96
CA LEU A 134 -14.10 5.51 2.70
C LEU A 134 -14.52 6.47 3.79
N LYS A 135 -15.72 6.32 4.35
CA LYS A 135 -16.19 7.12 5.49
C LYS A 135 -15.36 6.83 6.73
N ASP A 136 -15.00 5.58 7.00
CA ASP A 136 -14.10 5.25 8.09
C ASP A 136 -12.70 5.86 7.89
N CYS A 137 -12.17 5.82 6.67
CA CYS A 137 -10.91 6.48 6.32
C CYS A 137 -11.01 8.00 6.52
N PHE A 138 -12.09 8.62 6.02
CA PHE A 138 -12.35 10.04 6.21
C PHE A 138 -12.41 10.39 7.70
N MET A 139 -13.18 9.64 8.50
CA MET A 139 -13.33 9.88 9.93
C MET A 139 -12.04 9.65 10.72
N PHE A 140 -11.09 8.87 10.19
CA PHE A 140 -9.79 8.69 10.81
C PHE A 140 -8.89 9.92 10.64
N PHE A 141 -8.90 10.53 9.46
CA PHE A 141 -8.06 11.69 9.15
C PHE A 141 -8.73 13.03 9.48
N ALA A 142 -10.05 13.11 9.38
CA ALA A 142 -10.80 14.33 9.59
C ALA A 142 -10.75 14.75 11.06
N THR A 143 -10.62 16.05 11.29
CA THR A 143 -10.66 16.65 12.62
C THR A 143 -12.09 16.96 13.02
N LEU A 144 -12.38 16.83 14.33
CA LEU A 144 -13.62 17.36 14.87
C LEU A 144 -13.60 18.89 14.80
N PRO A 145 -14.74 19.55 14.53
CA PRO A 145 -14.80 21.00 14.48
C PRO A 145 -14.45 21.60 15.83
N SER A 146 -13.66 22.67 15.79
CA SER A 146 -13.30 23.52 16.93
C SER A 146 -14.53 24.15 17.58
N GLU A 147 -14.41 24.67 18.80
CA GLU A 147 -15.52 25.39 19.45
C GLU A 147 -16.00 26.60 18.65
N TYR A 148 -15.10 27.25 17.91
CA TYR A 148 -15.45 28.35 17.04
C TYR A 148 -16.29 27.87 15.86
N GLU A 149 -15.86 26.82 15.17
CA GLU A 149 -16.62 26.24 14.04
C GLU A 149 -17.97 25.71 14.51
N LYS A 150 -18.04 25.09 15.69
CA LYS A 150 -19.31 24.68 16.32
C LYS A 150 -20.22 25.89 16.57
N LYS A 151 -19.68 27.01 17.07
CA LYS A 151 -20.44 28.24 17.30
C LYS A 151 -20.91 28.90 16.01
N GLU A 152 -20.13 28.84 14.94
CA GLU A 152 -20.57 29.34 13.62
C GLU A 152 -21.62 28.43 12.98
N LEU A 153 -21.44 27.11 13.05
CA LEU A 153 -22.47 26.15 12.64
C LEU A 153 -23.78 26.39 13.42
N ASP A 154 -23.67 26.68 14.71
CA ASP A 154 -24.81 27.03 15.56
C ASP A 154 -25.46 28.37 15.21
N ARG A 155 -24.71 29.36 14.70
CA ARG A 155 -25.25 30.63 14.19
C ARG A 155 -25.99 30.45 12.87
N HIS A 156 -25.62 29.45 12.09
CA HIS A 156 -26.26 29.10 10.82
C HIS A 156 -27.35 28.01 10.93
N LYS A 157 -27.74 27.62 12.16
CA LYS A 157 -28.69 26.52 12.47
C LYS A 157 -30.13 26.58 11.93
N PRO A 158 -30.73 27.68 11.40
CA PRO A 158 -32.12 27.57 10.95
C PRO A 158 -32.29 26.91 9.57
N ARG A 159 -31.24 26.34 8.94
CA ARG A 159 -31.40 25.54 7.72
C ARG A 159 -31.18 24.04 7.99
N SER A 160 -32.18 23.24 7.64
CA SER A 160 -32.22 21.78 7.83
C SER A 160 -31.26 21.00 6.93
N ASP A 161 -30.54 21.67 6.03
CA ASP A 161 -29.55 21.10 5.09
C ASP A 161 -28.11 21.12 5.64
N ILE A 162 -27.82 21.84 6.73
CA ILE A 162 -26.47 21.95 7.33
C ILE A 162 -26.36 21.07 8.60
N ASN A 163 -26.70 19.79 8.47
CA ASN A 163 -26.35 18.77 9.47
C ASN A 163 -24.99 18.09 9.17
N GLY A 164 -24.19 18.66 8.25
CA GLY A 164 -23.08 17.95 7.60
C GLY A 164 -21.71 18.06 8.26
N MET A 165 -21.38 19.16 8.95
CA MET A 165 -20.04 19.32 9.55
C MET A 165 -19.97 18.68 10.94
N THR A 166 -20.04 17.35 10.99
CA THR A 166 -19.61 16.64 12.21
C THR A 166 -18.09 16.50 12.26
N GLN A 167 -17.43 16.44 11.09
CA GLN A 167 -15.97 16.31 10.90
C GLN A 167 -15.57 16.92 9.54
N SER A 168 -14.39 17.52 9.45
CA SER A 168 -13.85 18.11 8.22
C SER A 168 -12.37 17.77 8.06
N MET A 169 -11.91 17.58 6.82
CA MET A 169 -10.53 17.21 6.51
C MET A 169 -9.78 18.39 5.91
N GLY A 170 -8.95 19.07 6.70
CA GLY A 170 -8.07 20.13 6.23
C GLY A 170 -6.99 19.64 5.25
N PHE A 171 -6.25 20.57 4.66
CA PHE A 171 -5.23 20.20 3.67
C PHE A 171 -4.07 19.40 4.28
N GLY A 172 -3.71 19.65 5.54
CA GLY A 172 -2.66 18.89 6.22
C GLY A 172 -3.05 17.41 6.39
N GLU A 173 -4.29 17.18 6.80
CA GLU A 173 -4.90 15.86 6.94
C GLU A 173 -5.05 15.17 5.58
N TRP A 174 -5.51 15.90 4.56
CA TRP A 174 -5.58 15.43 3.17
C TRP A 174 -4.21 15.04 2.61
N SER A 175 -3.19 15.87 2.83
CA SER A 175 -1.82 15.57 2.41
C SER A 175 -1.27 14.34 3.12
N SER A 176 -1.61 14.17 4.40
CA SER A 176 -1.24 12.98 5.18
C SER A 176 -1.94 11.73 4.65
N PHE A 177 -3.22 11.82 4.30
CA PHE A 177 -3.95 10.77 3.60
C PHE A 177 -3.28 10.41 2.27
N CYS A 178 -3.00 11.41 1.42
CA CYS A 178 -2.35 11.17 0.12
C CYS A 178 -0.97 10.53 0.28
N SER A 179 -0.18 10.96 1.27
CA SER A 179 1.12 10.36 1.56
C SER A 179 1.00 8.95 2.09
N LEU A 180 -0.01 8.67 2.92
CA LEU A 180 -0.24 7.34 3.46
C LEU A 180 -0.52 6.33 2.33
N PHE A 181 -1.36 6.74 1.38
CA PHE A 181 -1.75 5.92 0.24
C PHE A 181 -0.79 6.03 -0.97
N ASN A 182 0.40 6.60 -0.80
CA ASN A 182 1.41 6.81 -1.84
C ASN A 182 0.90 7.59 -3.08
N LEU A 183 -0.11 8.44 -2.91
CA LEU A 183 -0.57 9.35 -3.96
C LEU A 183 0.37 10.57 -4.11
N SER A 184 1.13 10.93 -3.07
CA SER A 184 2.07 12.07 -3.08
C SER A 184 3.52 11.70 -3.36
N SER A 185 4.21 12.55 -4.12
CA SER A 185 5.65 12.44 -4.39
C SER A 185 6.50 12.93 -3.21
N SER A 186 6.27 12.42 -2.01
CA SER A 186 7.09 12.74 -0.84
C SER A 186 8.11 11.63 -0.62
N ILE A 187 9.34 11.89 -1.12
CA ILE A 187 10.58 11.15 -0.86
C ILE A 187 10.80 9.91 -1.78
N GLY A 188 11.57 10.13 -2.86
CA GLY A 188 12.67 9.23 -3.21
C GLY A 188 12.55 8.24 -4.38
N ALA A 189 11.37 7.83 -4.88
CA ALA A 189 11.36 6.77 -5.92
C ALA A 189 10.15 6.68 -6.87
N ALA A 190 9.07 7.45 -6.70
CA ALA A 190 7.87 7.25 -7.51
C ALA A 190 7.88 8.10 -8.80
N VAL A 191 8.29 7.51 -9.93
CA VAL A 191 8.15 8.08 -11.29
C VAL A 191 6.67 8.31 -11.68
N LYS A 192 5.72 7.76 -10.91
CA LYS A 192 4.27 7.93 -11.04
C LYS A 192 3.68 8.33 -9.69
N ALA A 193 3.86 9.57 -9.22
CA ALA A 193 3.20 10.14 -8.04
C ALA A 193 2.70 11.56 -8.35
N LEU A 194 1.63 12.00 -7.69
CA LEU A 194 1.11 13.36 -7.89
C LEU A 194 2.05 14.37 -7.22
N SER A 195 2.40 15.42 -7.95
CA SER A 195 3.12 16.56 -7.39
C SER A 195 2.28 17.26 -6.30
N PRO A 196 2.91 17.97 -5.34
CA PRO A 196 2.18 18.75 -4.34
C PRO A 196 1.15 19.71 -4.97
N ASN A 197 1.48 20.27 -6.14
CA ASN A 197 0.57 21.11 -6.91
C ASN A 197 -0.65 20.33 -7.43
N ALA A 198 -0.47 19.11 -7.92
CA ALA A 198 -1.60 18.31 -8.37
C ALA A 198 -2.55 17.96 -7.21
N LEU A 199 -1.99 17.60 -6.05
CA LEU A 199 -2.76 17.28 -4.83
C LEU A 199 -3.51 18.49 -4.27
N ALA A 200 -2.84 19.63 -4.18
CA ALA A 200 -3.48 20.87 -3.75
C ALA A 200 -4.54 21.33 -4.76
N SER A 201 -4.36 21.10 -6.07
CA SER A 201 -5.42 21.38 -7.05
C SER A 201 -6.63 20.48 -6.86
N ALA A 202 -6.43 19.17 -6.71
CA ALA A 202 -7.52 18.23 -6.46
C ALA A 202 -8.30 18.57 -5.19
N TYR A 203 -7.59 18.96 -4.12
CA TYR A 203 -8.18 19.43 -2.87
C TYR A 203 -9.06 20.67 -3.06
N VAL A 204 -8.47 21.79 -3.51
CA VAL A 204 -9.18 23.08 -3.59
C VAL A 204 -10.29 23.09 -4.63
N ASP A 205 -10.14 22.33 -5.71
CA ASP A 205 -11.16 22.23 -6.76
C ASP A 205 -12.34 21.36 -6.29
N SER A 206 -12.20 20.55 -5.25
CA SER A 206 -13.29 19.73 -4.69
C SER A 206 -14.15 20.47 -3.67
N ILE A 207 -13.64 21.56 -3.08
CA ILE A 207 -14.37 22.35 -2.09
C ILE A 207 -15.55 23.07 -2.76
N GLN A 208 -16.74 22.89 -2.20
CA GLN A 208 -17.97 23.57 -2.59
C GLN A 208 -18.19 24.79 -1.68
N VAL A 209 -17.75 25.95 -2.15
CA VAL A 209 -17.92 27.20 -1.42
C VAL A 209 -19.36 27.73 -1.58
N LYS A 210 -20.19 27.47 -0.57
CA LYS A 210 -21.55 28.00 -0.50
C LYS A 210 -21.65 29.29 0.32
N HIS A 211 -20.75 29.47 1.31
CA HIS A 211 -20.75 30.60 2.25
C HIS A 211 -19.32 31.11 2.54
N VAL A 212 -19.22 32.34 3.06
CA VAL A 212 -17.95 33.05 3.36
C VAL A 212 -17.08 32.30 4.40
N ASP A 213 -17.71 31.48 5.25
CA ASP A 213 -17.08 30.88 6.43
C ASP A 213 -16.67 29.40 6.27
N ASN A 214 -16.80 28.83 5.07
CA ASN A 214 -16.42 27.43 4.82
C ASN A 214 -14.93 27.31 4.46
N LEU A 215 -14.05 27.41 5.45
CA LEU A 215 -12.73 26.79 5.36
C LEU A 215 -12.46 25.96 6.63
N GLY A 216 -13.29 24.94 6.81
CA GLY A 216 -13.06 23.84 7.76
C GLY A 216 -12.39 22.62 7.12
N GLY A 217 -12.21 22.60 5.79
CA GLY A 217 -11.69 21.44 5.04
C GLY A 217 -12.76 20.69 4.25
N LEU A 218 -12.40 19.54 3.67
CA LEU A 218 -13.30 18.72 2.86
C LEU A 218 -14.41 18.08 3.71
N THR A 219 -15.64 18.10 3.22
CA THR A 219 -16.68 17.16 3.65
C THR A 219 -16.39 15.75 3.11
N PHE A 220 -17.18 14.75 3.52
CA PHE A 220 -17.00 13.39 3.01
C PHE A 220 -17.24 13.29 1.50
N GLU A 221 -18.25 13.99 0.99
CA GLU A 221 -18.56 14.04 -0.45
C GLU A 221 -17.47 14.76 -1.23
N GLU A 222 -16.94 15.87 -0.70
CA GLU A 222 -15.82 16.61 -1.30
C GLU A 222 -14.52 15.81 -1.23
N PHE A 223 -14.34 14.98 -0.19
CA PHE A 223 -13.23 14.04 -0.08
C PHE A 223 -13.26 12.97 -1.16
N TRP A 224 -14.44 12.39 -1.43
CA TRP A 224 -14.61 11.48 -2.57
C TRP A 224 -14.30 12.19 -3.89
N GLU A 225 -14.82 13.40 -4.09
CA GLU A 225 -14.52 14.21 -5.27
C GLU A 225 -13.01 14.44 -5.44
N ALA A 226 -12.31 14.74 -4.35
CA ALA A 226 -10.86 14.95 -4.35
C ALA A 226 -10.09 13.68 -4.74
N ILE A 227 -10.51 12.51 -4.26
CA ILE A 227 -9.94 11.22 -4.67
C ILE A 227 -10.13 11.01 -6.19
N VAL A 228 -11.34 11.21 -6.71
CA VAL A 228 -11.62 11.04 -8.14
C VAL A 228 -10.79 12.00 -8.99
N ARG A 229 -10.68 13.28 -8.57
CA ARG A 229 -9.79 14.25 -9.23
C ARG A 229 -8.33 13.77 -9.24
N CYS A 230 -7.83 13.25 -8.13
CA CYS A 230 -6.49 12.65 -8.06
C CYS A 230 -6.34 11.50 -9.06
N CYS A 231 -7.29 10.57 -9.13
CA CYS A 231 -7.24 9.43 -10.07
C CYS A 231 -7.15 9.91 -11.54
N LEU A 232 -7.96 10.91 -11.89
CA LEU A 232 -7.99 11.47 -13.24
C LEU A 232 -6.72 12.24 -13.61
N ILE A 233 -6.08 12.90 -12.64
CA ILE A 233 -4.78 13.56 -12.84
C ILE A 233 -3.67 12.51 -12.94
N PHE A 234 -3.71 11.50 -12.07
CA PHE A 234 -2.70 10.45 -11.95
C PHE A 234 -2.57 9.59 -13.21
N LYS A 235 -3.71 9.29 -13.85
CA LYS A 235 -3.80 8.47 -15.07
C LYS A 235 -4.22 9.28 -16.28
N LYS A 236 -3.93 10.58 -16.32
CA LYS A 236 -4.41 11.48 -17.38
C LYS A 236 -4.04 10.95 -18.76
N ASP A 237 -2.78 10.56 -18.94
CA ASP A 237 -2.20 10.17 -20.24
C ASP A 237 -2.12 8.64 -20.44
N SER A 238 -2.86 7.86 -19.64
CA SER A 238 -2.86 6.39 -19.75
C SER A 238 -3.77 5.93 -20.88
N GLU A 239 -3.19 5.50 -22.01
CA GLU A 239 -3.93 4.95 -23.15
C GLU A 239 -4.62 3.62 -22.83
N THR A 240 -4.04 2.85 -21.90
CA THR A 240 -4.57 1.55 -21.43
C THR A 240 -5.78 1.65 -20.50
N LEU A 241 -6.15 2.86 -20.05
CA LEU A 241 -7.28 3.09 -19.14
C LEU A 241 -8.20 4.14 -19.78
N PRO A 242 -9.01 3.74 -20.78
CA PRO A 242 -9.74 4.70 -21.63
C PRO A 242 -10.86 5.42 -20.87
N THR A 243 -11.47 4.79 -19.85
CA THR A 243 -12.61 5.38 -19.13
C THR A 243 -12.19 5.99 -17.78
N PRO A 244 -12.95 6.99 -17.26
CA PRO A 244 -12.78 7.48 -15.89
C PRO A 244 -12.88 6.38 -14.83
N GLU A 245 -13.78 5.42 -15.05
CA GLU A 245 -13.98 4.28 -14.15
C GLU A 245 -12.72 3.40 -14.06
N ASP A 246 -12.10 3.07 -15.20
CA ASP A 246 -10.85 2.28 -15.23
C ASP A 246 -9.72 2.99 -14.48
N LYS A 247 -9.62 4.32 -14.63
CA LYS A 247 -8.62 5.14 -13.94
C LYS A 247 -8.83 5.15 -12.42
N VAL A 248 -10.09 5.22 -11.98
CA VAL A 248 -10.45 5.14 -10.57
C VAL A 248 -10.20 3.73 -10.02
N LYS A 249 -10.60 2.67 -10.73
CA LYS A 249 -10.32 1.26 -10.37
C LYS A 249 -8.82 1.02 -10.16
N ALA A 250 -8.00 1.39 -11.15
CA ALA A 250 -6.56 1.21 -11.08
C ALA A 250 -5.91 2.00 -9.92
N THR A 251 -6.42 3.19 -9.61
CA THR A 251 -5.91 4.01 -8.51
C THR A 251 -6.36 3.45 -7.15
N LEU A 252 -7.60 2.99 -7.02
CA LEU A 252 -8.10 2.33 -5.81
C LEU A 252 -7.37 1.01 -5.56
N GLN A 253 -7.06 0.24 -6.60
CA GLN A 253 -6.21 -0.95 -6.51
C GLN A 253 -4.81 -0.59 -6.00
N HIS A 254 -4.22 0.48 -6.54
CA HIS A 254 -2.94 0.98 -6.05
C HIS A 254 -3.01 1.37 -4.57
N MET A 255 -4.07 2.06 -4.15
CA MET A 255 -4.30 2.41 -2.76
C MET A 255 -4.44 1.17 -1.87
N ALA A 256 -5.21 0.16 -2.31
CA ALA A 256 -5.40 -1.09 -1.59
C ALA A 256 -4.08 -1.88 -1.44
N ASN A 257 -3.27 -1.98 -2.51
CA ASN A 257 -1.97 -2.66 -2.48
C ASN A 257 -0.97 -1.99 -1.52
N ASN A 258 -1.07 -0.66 -1.35
CA ASN A 258 -0.22 0.08 -0.42
C ASN A 258 -0.80 0.15 1.00
N LEU A 259 -2.04 -0.28 1.20
CA LEU A 259 -2.78 -0.08 2.44
C LEU A 259 -2.17 -0.87 3.60
N GLU A 260 -1.70 -2.10 3.37
CA GLU A 260 -1.03 -2.88 4.42
C GLU A 260 0.25 -2.18 4.91
N THR A 261 1.03 -1.59 4.00
CA THR A 261 2.22 -0.81 4.32
C THR A 261 1.88 0.46 5.09
N ALA A 262 0.83 1.16 4.66
CA ALA A 262 0.27 2.33 5.33
C ALA A 262 -0.13 2.03 6.78
N VAL A 263 -0.90 0.95 7.00
CA VAL A 263 -1.33 0.52 8.34
C VAL A 263 -0.12 0.20 9.22
N GLN A 264 0.89 -0.51 8.69
CA GLN A 264 2.12 -0.80 9.43
C GLN A 264 2.89 0.48 9.79
N ARG A 265 2.96 1.48 8.89
CA ARG A 265 3.56 2.80 9.19
C ARG A 265 2.80 3.54 10.29
N LEU A 266 1.46 3.52 10.26
CA LEU A 266 0.62 4.12 11.29
C LEU A 266 0.76 3.43 12.65
N LEU A 267 0.78 2.10 12.68
CA LEU A 267 1.00 1.34 13.92
C LEU A 267 2.39 1.61 14.51
N LYS A 268 3.41 1.72 13.66
CA LYS A 268 4.76 2.12 14.08
C LYS A 268 4.79 3.55 14.62
N LEU A 269 4.14 4.50 13.96
CA LEU A 269 4.04 5.88 14.44
C LEU A 269 3.33 5.94 15.79
N GLY A 270 2.21 5.24 15.96
CA GLY A 270 1.49 5.11 17.23
C GLY A 270 2.40 4.62 18.37
N ASN A 271 3.14 3.53 18.12
CA ASN A 271 4.07 2.94 19.09
C ASN A 271 5.27 3.85 19.42
N ILE A 272 5.74 4.67 18.47
CA ILE A 272 6.82 5.64 18.70
C ILE A 272 6.32 6.87 19.48
N THR A 273 5.08 7.28 19.27
CA THR A 273 4.49 8.48 19.89
C THR A 273 3.99 8.26 21.32
N GLU A 274 3.67 7.02 21.71
CA GLU A 274 3.48 6.66 23.13
C GLU A 274 4.75 6.89 23.98
N GLY A 275 5.94 6.84 23.35
CA GLY A 275 7.21 7.12 24.01
C GLY A 275 7.66 8.59 24.00
N SER A 276 7.10 9.45 23.14
CA SER A 276 7.62 10.82 22.91
C SER A 276 6.66 11.97 23.23
N GLY A 277 5.40 11.70 23.58
CA GLY A 277 4.48 12.67 24.21
C GLY A 277 4.06 13.91 23.39
N VAL A 278 4.64 14.17 22.21
CA VAL A 278 4.49 15.46 21.50
C VAL A 278 3.55 15.39 20.27
N ALA A 279 3.16 14.21 19.79
CA ALA A 279 2.26 14.09 18.62
C ALA A 279 0.79 13.76 18.94
N MET A 280 0.42 13.69 20.23
CA MET A 280 -0.87 13.16 20.69
C MET A 280 -2.03 14.18 20.70
N ALA A 281 -1.79 15.47 20.41
CA ALA A 281 -2.82 16.51 20.50
C ALA A 281 -3.99 16.34 19.49
N GLY A 282 -3.73 15.73 18.33
CA GLY A 282 -4.76 15.44 17.32
C GLY A 282 -5.62 14.21 17.63
N MET A 283 -5.03 13.17 18.26
CA MET A 283 -5.74 11.92 18.58
C MET A 283 -6.44 11.95 19.95
N GLN A 284 -5.90 12.69 20.93
CA GLN A 284 -6.52 12.85 22.25
C GLN A 284 -7.72 13.81 22.26
N SER A 285 -7.79 14.78 21.34
CA SER A 285 -8.91 15.74 21.29
C SER A 285 -10.25 15.12 20.91
N GLY A 286 -10.27 13.89 20.38
CA GLY A 286 -11.47 13.16 19.97
C GLY A 286 -11.88 11.98 20.87
N GLY A 287 -11.18 11.73 21.99
CA GLY A 287 -11.53 10.64 22.90
C GLY A 287 -11.41 9.21 22.32
N ARG A 288 -10.70 9.03 21.19
CA ARG A 288 -10.48 7.71 20.60
C ARG A 288 -9.19 7.10 21.13
N ASN A 289 -9.29 5.90 21.69
CA ASN A 289 -8.16 5.15 22.23
C ASN A 289 -7.30 4.63 21.06
N VAL A 290 -5.97 4.61 21.19
CA VAL A 290 -5.05 4.16 20.13
C VAL A 290 -5.35 2.71 19.70
N SER A 291 -5.80 1.89 20.66
CA SER A 291 -6.27 0.53 20.44
C SER A 291 -7.56 0.43 19.60
N SER A 292 -8.48 1.39 19.70
CA SER A 292 -9.69 1.41 18.87
C SER A 292 -9.43 1.97 17.48
N ALA A 293 -8.49 2.91 17.32
CA ALA A 293 -8.04 3.38 16.01
C ALA A 293 -7.34 2.27 15.20
N GLY A 294 -6.47 1.48 15.85
CA GLY A 294 -5.82 0.32 15.21
C GLY A 294 -6.81 -0.76 14.76
N ALA A 295 -7.83 -1.06 15.56
CA ALA A 295 -8.89 -2.01 15.21
C ALA A 295 -9.84 -1.51 14.11
N LEU A 296 -10.19 -0.21 14.13
CA LEU A 296 -11.01 0.44 13.10
C LEU A 296 -10.28 0.46 11.75
N ILE A 297 -8.97 0.74 11.79
CA ILE A 297 -8.10 0.67 10.62
C ILE A 297 -7.97 -0.78 10.15
N GLN A 298 -7.64 -1.77 10.99
CA GLN A 298 -7.51 -3.16 10.54
C GLN A 298 -8.82 -3.75 9.97
N GLY A 299 -9.95 -3.52 10.63
CA GLY A 299 -11.26 -3.97 10.15
C GLY A 299 -11.67 -3.27 8.85
N GLY A 300 -11.57 -1.94 8.81
CA GLY A 300 -11.91 -1.14 7.65
C GLY A 300 -10.97 -1.37 6.45
N THR A 301 -9.71 -1.72 6.69
CA THR A 301 -8.70 -1.94 5.63
C THR A 301 -8.80 -3.31 4.98
N HIS A 302 -9.07 -4.37 5.73
CA HIS A 302 -9.40 -5.68 5.16
C HIS A 302 -10.68 -5.60 4.31
N GLU A 303 -11.68 -4.87 4.81
CA GLU A 303 -12.95 -4.70 4.10
C GLU A 303 -12.79 -3.80 2.86
N PHE A 304 -12.04 -2.69 2.96
CA PHE A 304 -11.69 -1.84 1.81
C PHE A 304 -10.97 -2.63 0.73
N THR A 305 -9.94 -3.40 1.10
CA THR A 305 -9.17 -4.23 0.17
C THR A 305 -10.06 -5.27 -0.50
N ARG A 306 -10.89 -5.98 0.29
CA ARG A 306 -11.87 -6.95 -0.22
C ARG A 306 -12.82 -6.33 -1.25
N ILE A 307 -13.46 -5.22 -0.90
CA ILE A 307 -14.45 -4.55 -1.76
C ILE A 307 -13.80 -4.01 -3.03
N VAL A 308 -12.58 -3.46 -2.95
CA VAL A 308 -11.83 -3.01 -4.14
C VAL A 308 -11.54 -4.18 -5.07
N PHE A 309 -11.08 -5.33 -4.56
CA PHE A 309 -10.82 -6.50 -5.40
C PHE A 309 -12.10 -7.12 -5.98
N GLU A 310 -13.20 -7.17 -5.22
CA GLU A 310 -14.51 -7.61 -5.74
C GLU A 310 -15.01 -6.69 -6.85
N PHE A 311 -14.88 -5.37 -6.67
CA PHE A 311 -15.27 -4.37 -7.67
C PHE A 311 -14.45 -4.46 -8.96
N ILE A 312 -13.17 -4.83 -8.88
CA ILE A 312 -12.30 -5.02 -10.05
C ILE A 312 -12.69 -6.30 -10.82
N ARG A 313 -12.99 -7.39 -10.10
CA ARG A 313 -13.26 -8.72 -10.69
C ARG A 313 -14.59 -8.85 -11.41
N GLU A 314 -15.56 -7.99 -11.15
CA GLU A 314 -16.90 -8.06 -11.76
C GLU A 314 -16.94 -7.83 -13.28
N GLY A 315 -15.81 -7.47 -13.91
CA GLY A 315 -15.68 -7.37 -15.36
C GLY A 315 -15.14 -8.63 -16.07
N GLU A 316 -14.69 -9.66 -15.33
CA GLU A 316 -13.92 -10.79 -15.87
C GLU A 316 -14.75 -12.08 -16.08
N THR A 317 -16.08 -12.03 -16.13
CA THR A 317 -16.91 -13.23 -16.31
C THR A 317 -16.97 -13.68 -17.77
N GLY A 318 -15.90 -14.32 -18.26
CA GLY A 318 -15.91 -15.16 -19.46
C GLY A 318 -15.91 -16.64 -19.05
N GLU A 319 -17.09 -17.26 -18.91
CA GLU A 319 -17.20 -18.70 -18.65
C GLU A 319 -16.90 -19.50 -19.93
N ALA A 320 -15.76 -20.20 -19.97
CA ALA A 320 -15.49 -21.25 -20.94
C ALA A 320 -15.93 -22.60 -20.37
N GLU A 321 -16.90 -23.25 -21.01
CA GLU A 321 -17.42 -24.55 -20.60
C GLU A 321 -16.43 -25.66 -21.01
N VAL A 322 -15.55 -26.07 -20.09
CA VAL A 322 -14.62 -27.20 -20.30
C VAL A 322 -15.25 -28.49 -19.75
N LYS A 323 -15.44 -29.48 -20.63
CA LYS A 323 -15.86 -30.83 -20.24
C LYS A 323 -14.68 -31.62 -19.66
N PRO A 324 -14.81 -32.27 -18.49
CA PRO A 324 -13.70 -33.01 -17.89
C PRO A 324 -13.54 -34.39 -18.53
N THR A 325 -12.29 -34.72 -18.88
CA THR A 325 -11.79 -36.07 -19.20
C THR A 325 -11.52 -36.89 -17.94
N ALA A 326 -11.47 -38.22 -18.10
CA ALA A 326 -11.43 -39.21 -17.01
C ALA A 326 -10.18 -39.14 -16.11
N PHE A 327 -10.38 -39.61 -14.86
CA PHE A 327 -9.54 -39.49 -13.66
C PHE A 327 -8.21 -40.25 -13.68
N ASP A 328 -7.13 -39.59 -13.25
CA ASP A 328 -5.93 -40.24 -12.67
C ASP A 328 -5.83 -39.83 -11.19
N ALA A 329 -5.62 -40.79 -10.28
CA ALA A 329 -5.64 -40.57 -8.83
C ALA A 329 -4.54 -39.60 -8.36
N LYS A 330 -3.42 -39.54 -9.08
CA LYS A 330 -2.31 -38.64 -8.78
C LYS A 330 -2.62 -37.17 -9.10
N ASP A 331 -3.43 -36.92 -10.13
CA ASP A 331 -3.87 -35.57 -10.53
C ASP A 331 -4.89 -34.99 -9.54
N ALA A 332 -5.74 -35.84 -8.95
CA ALA A 332 -6.72 -35.41 -7.96
C ALA A 332 -6.08 -34.90 -6.66
N GLU A 333 -5.06 -35.59 -6.17
CA GLU A 333 -4.35 -35.16 -4.95
C GLU A 333 -3.63 -33.83 -5.14
N ASP A 334 -2.95 -33.64 -6.29
CA ASP A 334 -2.31 -32.37 -6.64
C ASP A 334 -3.31 -31.22 -6.74
N LYS A 335 -4.47 -31.45 -7.36
CA LYS A 335 -5.52 -30.42 -7.42
C LYS A 335 -6.11 -30.08 -6.05
N VAL A 336 -6.31 -31.07 -5.18
CA VAL A 336 -6.76 -30.83 -3.80
C VAL A 336 -5.71 -30.06 -3.01
N TRP A 337 -4.43 -30.35 -3.23
CA TRP A 337 -3.31 -29.59 -2.69
C TRP A 337 -3.32 -28.14 -3.17
N ARG A 338 -3.57 -27.89 -4.46
CA ARG A 338 -3.70 -26.53 -5.01
C ARG A 338 -4.85 -25.74 -4.37
N ILE A 339 -5.99 -26.39 -4.08
CA ILE A 339 -7.09 -25.75 -3.34
C ILE A 339 -6.65 -25.34 -1.93
N PHE A 340 -5.98 -26.27 -1.23
CA PHE A 340 -5.44 -26.02 0.11
C PHE A 340 -4.48 -24.84 0.12
N LEU A 341 -3.52 -24.82 -0.81
CA LEU A 341 -2.57 -23.74 -0.98
C LEU A 341 -3.24 -22.42 -1.29
N LYS A 342 -4.16 -22.39 -2.27
CA LYS A 342 -4.86 -21.16 -2.67
C LYS A 342 -5.54 -20.50 -1.47
N ALA A 343 -6.29 -21.29 -0.70
CA ALA A 343 -7.03 -20.78 0.45
C ALA A 343 -6.10 -20.23 1.54
N ASN A 344 -4.98 -20.91 1.82
CA ASN A 344 -4.02 -20.46 2.83
C ASN A 344 -3.15 -19.28 2.36
N LEU A 345 -2.66 -19.29 1.12
CA LEU A 345 -1.84 -18.20 0.57
C LEU A 345 -2.63 -16.90 0.40
N THR A 346 -3.94 -16.98 0.18
CA THR A 346 -4.82 -15.81 0.05
C THR A 346 -5.13 -15.19 1.42
N ASN A 347 -5.39 -16.01 2.45
CA ASN A 347 -5.91 -15.53 3.73
C ASN A 347 -4.87 -15.51 4.87
N ASN A 348 -3.82 -16.33 4.77
CA ASN A 348 -2.84 -16.56 5.82
C ASN A 348 -1.45 -16.96 5.25
N PRO A 349 -0.83 -16.14 4.38
CA PRO A 349 0.42 -16.51 3.70
C PRO A 349 1.60 -16.75 4.66
N ARG A 350 1.52 -16.29 5.92
CA ARG A 350 2.53 -16.55 6.94
C ARG A 350 2.53 -17.99 7.45
N ASP A 351 1.45 -18.73 7.25
CA ASP A 351 1.32 -20.12 7.64
C ASP A 351 0.51 -20.87 6.59
N TRP A 352 1.17 -21.11 5.46
CA TRP A 352 0.56 -21.76 4.29
C TRP A 352 0.38 -23.28 4.48
N GLN A 353 1.08 -23.87 5.45
CA GLN A 353 1.05 -25.29 5.78
C GLN A 353 -0.16 -25.70 6.62
N ALA A 354 -0.82 -24.74 7.28
CA ALA A 354 -1.90 -25.03 8.21
C ALA A 354 -3.13 -24.12 7.98
N MET A 355 -4.24 -24.76 7.62
CA MET A 355 -5.51 -24.10 7.31
C MET A 355 -6.31 -23.81 8.58
N ARG A 356 -6.87 -22.60 8.71
CA ARG A 356 -7.79 -22.31 9.82
C ARG A 356 -9.23 -22.60 9.41
N LYS A 357 -10.11 -22.59 10.42
CA LYS A 357 -11.55 -22.81 10.24
C LYS A 357 -12.18 -21.89 9.19
N ARG A 358 -11.76 -20.62 9.16
CA ARG A 358 -12.31 -19.61 8.26
C ARG A 358 -12.07 -19.98 6.79
N GLU A 359 -10.87 -20.44 6.46
CA GLU A 359 -10.47 -20.79 5.10
C GLU A 359 -11.27 -22.00 4.59
N LEU A 360 -11.45 -23.04 5.42
CA LEU A 360 -12.30 -24.19 5.07
C LEU A 360 -13.76 -23.78 4.82
N VAL A 361 -14.30 -22.89 5.66
CA VAL A 361 -15.65 -22.32 5.47
C VAL A 361 -15.75 -21.53 4.17
N LEU A 362 -14.74 -20.75 3.79
CA LEU A 362 -14.74 -19.99 2.54
C LEU A 362 -14.75 -20.91 1.31
N ILE A 363 -13.97 -22.00 1.33
CA ILE A 363 -13.98 -23.01 0.25
C ILE A 363 -15.39 -23.57 0.06
N VAL A 364 -16.07 -23.93 1.15
CA VAL A 364 -17.43 -24.48 1.09
C VAL A 364 -18.45 -23.40 0.67
N ARG A 365 -18.35 -22.18 1.18
CA ARG A 365 -19.29 -21.09 0.86
C ARG A 365 -19.18 -20.62 -0.60
N ALA A 366 -18.00 -20.74 -1.22
CA ALA A 366 -17.84 -20.50 -2.65
C ALA A 366 -18.75 -21.43 -3.49
N GLN A 367 -19.08 -22.62 -2.95
CA GLN A 367 -19.93 -23.61 -3.59
C GLN A 367 -21.42 -23.39 -3.25
N LYS A 368 -22.04 -22.35 -3.84
CA LYS A 368 -23.44 -21.96 -3.59
C LYS A 368 -24.46 -23.10 -3.75
N LYS A 369 -24.15 -24.11 -4.55
CA LYS A 369 -25.01 -25.29 -4.81
C LYS A 369 -24.81 -26.42 -3.79
N LEU A 370 -23.81 -26.34 -2.91
CA LEU A 370 -23.57 -27.34 -1.88
C LEU A 370 -24.53 -27.12 -0.72
N LYS A 371 -25.38 -28.11 -0.44
CA LYS A 371 -26.39 -28.04 0.64
C LYS A 371 -25.78 -28.36 2.00
N LEU A 372 -24.83 -27.52 2.44
CA LEU A 372 -24.15 -27.67 3.72
C LEU A 372 -24.15 -26.34 4.49
N MET A 373 -24.51 -26.36 5.77
CA MET A 373 -24.50 -25.16 6.58
C MET A 373 -23.10 -24.87 7.12
N GLU A 374 -22.80 -23.60 7.39
CA GLU A 374 -21.53 -23.21 8.02
C GLU A 374 -21.30 -23.90 9.38
N ALA A 375 -22.38 -24.12 10.14
CA ALA A 375 -22.33 -24.86 11.40
C ALA A 375 -21.83 -26.30 11.21
N ASP A 376 -22.19 -26.96 10.10
CA ASP A 376 -21.75 -28.32 9.82
C ASP A 376 -20.24 -28.36 9.52
N VAL A 377 -19.75 -27.40 8.73
CA VAL A 377 -18.32 -27.26 8.42
C VAL A 377 -17.51 -26.96 9.68
N ASN A 378 -18.05 -26.13 10.57
CA ASN A 378 -17.42 -25.83 11.85
C ASN A 378 -17.27 -27.06 12.74
N VAL A 379 -18.31 -27.90 12.81
CA VAL A 379 -18.26 -29.17 13.55
C VAL A 379 -17.23 -30.11 12.94
N ILE A 380 -17.19 -30.24 11.61
CA ILE A 380 -16.20 -31.08 10.92
C ILE A 380 -14.78 -30.58 11.21
N HIS A 381 -14.52 -29.28 11.06
CA HIS A 381 -13.21 -28.72 11.41
C HIS A 381 -12.83 -29.04 12.85
N GLN A 382 -13.75 -28.89 13.81
CA GLN A 382 -13.47 -29.18 15.22
C GLN A 382 -13.22 -30.68 15.48
N GLN A 383 -13.85 -31.57 14.71
CA GLN A 383 -13.59 -33.01 14.79
C GLN A 383 -12.18 -33.35 14.31
N GLU A 384 -11.77 -32.81 13.14
CA GLU A 384 -10.45 -33.10 12.56
C GLU A 384 -9.30 -32.39 13.31
N ALA A 385 -9.52 -31.16 13.79
CA ALA A 385 -8.55 -30.44 14.62
C ALA A 385 -8.45 -30.99 16.06
N GLY A 386 -9.34 -31.92 16.45
CA GLY A 386 -9.37 -32.51 17.79
C GLY A 386 -9.72 -31.52 18.91
N ARG A 387 -9.29 -31.82 20.14
CA ARG A 387 -9.67 -31.05 21.34
C ARG A 387 -9.03 -29.66 21.44
N ASN A 388 -8.15 -29.28 20.53
CA ASN A 388 -7.45 -28.00 20.59
C ASN A 388 -8.15 -26.94 19.72
N PRO A 389 -8.88 -25.97 20.32
CA PRO A 389 -9.66 -24.98 19.57
C PRO A 389 -8.82 -24.02 18.71
N GLY A 390 -7.49 -24.02 18.88
CA GLY A 390 -6.55 -23.25 18.05
C GLY A 390 -5.78 -24.09 17.02
N LYS A 391 -5.98 -25.42 16.99
CA LYS A 391 -5.28 -26.27 16.02
C LYS A 391 -5.79 -25.98 14.61
N ARG A 392 -4.84 -25.81 13.70
CA ARG A 392 -5.05 -25.60 12.27
C ARG A 392 -4.96 -26.97 11.59
N LEU A 393 -5.70 -27.14 10.50
CA LEU A 393 -5.68 -28.36 9.71
C LEU A 393 -4.44 -28.39 8.83
N GLU A 394 -3.57 -29.37 9.05
CA GLU A 394 -2.55 -29.75 8.08
C GLU A 394 -3.20 -30.43 6.86
N PHE A 395 -2.43 -30.67 5.80
CA PHE A 395 -3.02 -31.15 4.54
C PHE A 395 -3.77 -32.49 4.67
N LYS A 396 -3.23 -33.44 5.45
CA LYS A 396 -3.90 -34.73 5.70
C LYS A 396 -5.23 -34.56 6.44
N GLU A 397 -5.27 -33.64 7.39
CA GLU A 397 -6.47 -33.32 8.19
C GLU A 397 -7.50 -32.57 7.34
N PHE A 398 -7.04 -31.74 6.42
CA PHE A 398 -7.89 -31.13 5.40
C PHE A 398 -8.49 -32.16 4.44
N GLN A 399 -7.71 -33.13 3.96
CA GLN A 399 -8.23 -34.24 3.13
C GLN A 399 -9.30 -35.04 3.89
N SER A 400 -9.08 -35.31 5.18
CA SER A 400 -10.07 -35.95 6.07
C SER A 400 -11.33 -35.08 6.21
N ALA A 401 -11.17 -33.78 6.44
CA ALA A 401 -12.28 -32.82 6.51
C ALA A 401 -13.12 -32.81 5.22
N LEU A 402 -12.48 -32.86 4.05
CA LEU A 402 -13.19 -32.94 2.76
C LEU A 402 -13.99 -34.24 2.62
N ARG A 403 -13.47 -35.38 3.09
CA ARG A 403 -14.22 -36.64 3.13
C ARG A 403 -15.44 -36.53 4.04
N SER A 404 -15.28 -35.96 5.23
CA SER A 404 -16.39 -35.71 6.17
C SER A 404 -17.45 -34.76 5.60
N ILE A 405 -17.03 -33.70 4.89
CA ILE A 405 -17.91 -32.77 4.15
C ILE A 405 -18.67 -33.52 3.05
N ALA A 406 -17.96 -34.33 2.26
CA ALA A 406 -18.54 -35.09 1.15
C ALA A 406 -19.61 -36.06 1.64
N LYS A 407 -19.34 -36.83 2.71
CA LYS A 407 -20.32 -37.77 3.29
C LYS A 407 -21.60 -37.07 3.73
N ARG A 408 -21.47 -35.88 4.32
CA ARG A 408 -22.61 -35.10 4.83
C ARG A 408 -23.41 -34.43 3.71
N ALA A 409 -22.72 -33.92 2.69
CA ALA A 409 -23.37 -33.31 1.53
C ALA A 409 -24.02 -34.34 0.58
N PHE A 410 -23.44 -35.54 0.47
CA PHE A 410 -23.82 -36.59 -0.49
C PHE A 410 -24.06 -37.94 0.19
N PRO A 411 -25.09 -38.05 1.07
CA PRO A 411 -25.33 -39.25 1.85
C PRO A 411 -25.80 -40.46 1.03
N LYS A 412 -26.23 -40.28 -0.23
CA LYS A 412 -26.60 -41.39 -1.11
C LYS A 412 -25.34 -42.04 -1.70
N GLU A 413 -24.44 -41.22 -2.20
CA GLU A 413 -23.15 -41.61 -2.76
C GLU A 413 -22.25 -42.20 -1.66
N ALA A 414 -22.30 -41.64 -0.45
CA ALA A 414 -21.56 -42.18 0.70
C ALA A 414 -22.02 -43.59 1.11
N LYS A 415 -23.25 -44.00 0.77
CA LYS A 415 -23.70 -45.39 0.98
C LYS A 415 -23.08 -46.36 -0.03
N GLU A 416 -22.71 -45.86 -1.21
CA GLU A 416 -22.00 -46.66 -2.22
C GLU A 416 -20.54 -46.79 -1.82
N SER A 417 -19.86 -45.66 -1.59
CA SER A 417 -18.54 -45.60 -0.95
C SER A 417 -18.20 -44.17 -0.53
N ASP A 418 -17.31 -44.04 0.45
CA ASP A 418 -16.76 -42.74 0.85
C ASP A 418 -16.05 -42.04 -0.32
N ASP A 419 -15.38 -42.81 -1.18
CA ASP A 419 -14.68 -42.29 -2.36
C ASP A 419 -15.64 -41.81 -3.45
N ALA A 420 -16.83 -42.41 -3.58
CA ALA A 420 -17.86 -41.94 -4.50
C ALA A 420 -18.40 -40.56 -4.08
N ALA A 421 -18.66 -40.38 -2.77
CA ALA A 421 -19.05 -39.07 -2.23
C ALA A 421 -17.93 -38.02 -2.41
N LEU A 422 -16.68 -38.38 -2.09
CA LEU A 422 -15.55 -37.47 -2.27
C LEU A 422 -15.35 -37.10 -3.74
N SER A 423 -15.40 -38.08 -4.65
CA SER A 423 -15.27 -37.85 -6.10
C SER A 423 -16.35 -36.90 -6.60
N LYS A 424 -17.58 -37.02 -6.10
CA LYS A 424 -18.66 -36.10 -6.42
C LYS A 424 -18.39 -34.69 -5.90
N LEU A 425 -17.94 -34.53 -4.65
CA LEU A 425 -17.59 -33.22 -4.11
C LEU A 425 -16.48 -32.54 -4.93
N LEU A 426 -15.43 -33.29 -5.26
CA LEU A 426 -14.31 -32.77 -6.04
C LEU A 426 -14.75 -32.37 -7.44
N ASN A 427 -15.41 -33.27 -8.18
CA ASN A 427 -15.67 -33.07 -9.61
C ASN A 427 -16.82 -32.12 -9.90
N ASP A 428 -17.87 -32.16 -9.07
CA ASP A 428 -19.05 -31.36 -9.36
C ASP A 428 -19.00 -29.95 -8.77
N TYR A 429 -18.09 -29.70 -7.82
CA TYR A 429 -18.06 -28.46 -7.06
C TYR A 429 -16.65 -27.86 -7.00
N LEU A 430 -15.69 -28.55 -6.39
CA LEU A 430 -14.40 -27.92 -6.06
C LEU A 430 -13.48 -27.73 -7.27
N LEU A 431 -13.38 -28.74 -8.16
CA LEU A 431 -12.46 -28.74 -9.30
C LEU A 431 -13.02 -28.08 -10.56
N LYS A 432 -14.32 -27.76 -10.60
CA LYS A 432 -14.94 -26.99 -11.70
C LYS A 432 -14.68 -25.48 -11.58
N THR A 433 -14.25 -25.03 -10.41
CA THR A 433 -14.09 -23.61 -10.11
C THR A 433 -12.61 -23.26 -10.20
N ASP A 434 -12.16 -22.78 -11.36
CA ASP A 434 -10.74 -22.38 -11.55
C ASP A 434 -10.28 -21.36 -10.51
N ASP A 435 -11.20 -20.51 -10.00
CA ASP A 435 -10.93 -19.53 -8.94
C ASP A 435 -10.43 -20.14 -7.62
N LEU A 436 -10.75 -21.41 -7.36
CA LEU A 436 -10.31 -22.11 -6.15
C LEU A 436 -8.94 -22.77 -6.30
N LEU A 437 -8.43 -22.91 -7.52
CA LEU A 437 -7.16 -23.55 -7.77
C LEU A 437 -6.01 -22.54 -7.66
N HIS A 438 -4.95 -22.94 -6.95
CA HIS A 438 -3.69 -22.23 -7.03
C HIS A 438 -3.07 -22.49 -8.40
N ASN A 439 -2.85 -21.41 -9.15
CA ASN A 439 -2.10 -21.48 -10.39
C ASN A 439 -0.63 -21.62 -10.04
N GLU A 440 -0.11 -22.84 -10.21
CA GLU A 440 1.31 -23.10 -10.03
C GLU A 440 2.11 -22.15 -10.90
N LEU A 441 3.12 -21.55 -10.29
CA LEU A 441 4.13 -20.77 -11.00
C LEU A 441 5.04 -21.74 -11.74
N ALA A 442 4.59 -22.16 -12.92
CA ALA A 442 5.33 -23.04 -13.79
C ALA A 442 6.62 -22.34 -14.24
N ILE A 443 7.75 -23.00 -14.01
CA ILE A 443 9.02 -22.65 -14.65
C ILE A 443 9.10 -23.53 -15.89
N SER A 444 9.20 -22.93 -17.08
CA SER A 444 9.40 -23.74 -18.29
C SER A 444 10.72 -24.52 -18.18
N ALA A 445 10.80 -25.69 -18.82
CA ALA A 445 12.06 -26.46 -18.81
C ALA A 445 13.23 -25.66 -19.37
N ALA A 446 12.98 -24.82 -20.39
CA ALA A 446 13.97 -23.91 -20.95
C ALA A 446 14.42 -22.84 -19.95
N ASP A 447 13.47 -22.20 -19.26
CA ASP A 447 13.78 -21.20 -18.23
C ASP A 447 14.56 -21.82 -17.07
N TRP A 448 14.21 -23.05 -16.67
CA TRP A 448 14.90 -23.74 -15.60
C TRP A 448 16.34 -24.10 -15.97
N GLU A 449 16.61 -24.57 -17.19
CA GLU A 449 18.00 -24.85 -17.61
C GLU A 449 18.84 -23.57 -17.66
N VAL A 450 18.28 -22.47 -18.18
CA VAL A 450 18.94 -21.16 -18.17
C VAL A 450 19.20 -20.68 -16.74
N ALA A 451 18.21 -20.79 -15.86
CA ALA A 451 18.34 -20.44 -14.45
C ALA A 451 19.37 -21.31 -13.74
N LYS A 452 19.39 -22.61 -14.01
CA LYS A 452 20.30 -23.58 -13.39
C LYS A 452 21.75 -23.33 -13.79
N GLU A 453 22.01 -23.06 -15.06
CA GLU A 453 23.35 -22.66 -15.56
C GLU A 453 23.81 -21.39 -14.83
N TRP A 454 22.97 -20.35 -14.84
CA TRP A 454 23.32 -19.06 -14.26
C TRP A 454 23.48 -19.09 -12.73
N LEU A 455 22.56 -19.75 -12.01
CA LEU A 455 22.67 -19.97 -10.57
C LEU A 455 23.89 -20.85 -10.21
N GLY A 456 24.41 -21.63 -11.16
CA GLY A 456 25.63 -22.43 -10.99
C GLY A 456 26.86 -21.57 -10.67
N PHE A 457 26.94 -20.35 -11.21
CA PHE A 457 28.01 -19.39 -10.86
C PHE A 457 27.98 -19.00 -9.37
N PHE A 458 26.79 -19.02 -8.75
CA PHE A 458 26.57 -18.60 -7.37
C PHE A 458 26.44 -19.78 -6.39
N ASP A 459 26.74 -21.01 -6.82
CA ASP A 459 26.43 -22.20 -6.02
C ASP A 459 27.12 -22.20 -4.65
N SER A 460 28.43 -21.90 -4.59
CA SER A 460 29.17 -21.85 -3.32
C SER A 460 28.65 -20.76 -2.36
N PRO A 461 28.49 -19.49 -2.78
CA PRO A 461 27.95 -18.47 -1.89
C PRO A 461 26.49 -18.71 -1.49
N LEU A 462 25.63 -19.17 -2.41
CA LEU A 462 24.23 -19.47 -2.11
C LEU A 462 24.10 -20.63 -1.12
N LYS A 463 24.92 -21.67 -1.22
CA LYS A 463 24.96 -22.75 -0.21
C LYS A 463 25.27 -22.20 1.18
N ARG A 464 26.24 -21.30 1.31
CA ARG A 464 26.59 -20.70 2.62
C ARG A 464 25.47 -19.82 3.17
N ILE A 465 24.82 -19.03 2.32
CA ILE A 465 23.65 -18.23 2.71
C ILE A 465 22.52 -19.17 3.15
N PHE A 466 22.22 -20.20 2.36
CA PHE A 466 21.22 -21.21 2.67
C PHE A 466 21.52 -21.88 4.02
N SER A 467 22.73 -22.39 4.24
CA SER A 467 23.13 -23.06 5.50
C SER A 467 23.06 -22.15 6.73
N PHE A 468 23.15 -20.83 6.58
CA PHE A 468 22.99 -19.91 7.70
C PHE A 468 21.54 -19.84 8.19
N PHE A 469 20.60 -19.79 7.25
CA PHE A 469 19.17 -19.67 7.57
C PHE A 469 18.52 -21.04 7.80
N ALA A 470 18.93 -22.07 7.07
CA ALA A 470 18.45 -23.43 7.23
C ALA A 470 18.81 -24.01 8.59
N THR A 471 17.91 -24.80 9.16
CA THR A 471 18.17 -25.56 10.37
C THR A 471 18.79 -26.92 10.01
N PHE A 472 19.69 -27.42 10.84
CA PHE A 472 20.09 -28.82 10.75
C PHE A 472 18.86 -29.71 10.94
N ALA A 473 18.70 -30.66 10.04
CA ALA A 473 17.66 -31.67 10.13
C ALA A 473 17.80 -32.42 11.46
N THR A 474 16.68 -32.57 12.15
CA THR A 474 16.51 -33.52 13.25
C THR A 474 16.84 -34.94 12.77
N ASP A 475 17.14 -35.86 13.67
CA ASP A 475 17.45 -37.26 13.27
C ASP A 475 16.28 -37.92 12.53
N HIS A 476 15.05 -37.49 12.80
CA HIS A 476 13.88 -37.90 12.00
C HIS A 476 13.93 -37.35 10.56
N GLU A 477 14.14 -36.04 10.40
CA GLU A 477 14.26 -35.39 9.09
C GLU A 477 15.46 -35.95 8.30
N LYS A 478 16.57 -36.30 8.97
CA LYS A 478 17.71 -37.00 8.33
C LYS A 478 17.31 -38.37 7.80
N ASN A 479 16.63 -39.19 8.61
CA ASN A 479 16.17 -40.50 8.16
C ASN A 479 15.15 -40.42 7.00
N VAL A 480 14.39 -39.33 6.89
CA VAL A 480 13.53 -39.05 5.73
C VAL A 480 14.38 -38.66 4.52
N LEU A 481 15.30 -37.71 4.68
CA LEU A 481 16.22 -37.26 3.62
C LEU A 481 17.06 -38.42 3.07
N ASP A 482 17.61 -39.27 3.93
CA ASP A 482 18.43 -40.42 3.54
C ASP A 482 17.61 -41.46 2.75
N ARG A 483 16.32 -41.64 3.10
CA ARG A 483 15.41 -42.50 2.33
C ARG A 483 15.09 -41.94 0.95
N HIS A 484 14.95 -40.63 0.81
CA HIS A 484 14.76 -39.98 -0.50
C HIS A 484 16.06 -39.94 -1.32
N ALA A 485 17.19 -39.67 -0.69
CA ALA A 485 18.51 -39.68 -1.34
C ALA A 485 18.90 -41.09 -1.82
N ALA A 486 18.44 -42.14 -1.14
CA ALA A 486 18.60 -43.52 -1.61
C ALA A 486 17.72 -43.87 -2.84
N GLN A 487 16.67 -43.08 -3.12
CA GLN A 487 15.80 -43.25 -4.29
C GLN A 487 16.26 -42.39 -5.48
N GLU A 488 16.93 -41.27 -5.24
CA GLU A 488 17.48 -40.37 -6.27
C GLU A 488 19.01 -40.48 -6.28
N GLU A 489 19.57 -41.32 -7.17
CA GLU A 489 21.02 -41.49 -7.33
C GLU A 489 21.72 -40.13 -7.53
N GLY A 490 22.55 -39.73 -6.56
CA GLY A 490 23.57 -38.69 -6.75
C GLY A 490 23.45 -37.42 -5.91
N ILE A 491 22.48 -37.30 -5.02
CA ILE A 491 22.34 -36.08 -4.22
C ILE A 491 23.05 -36.23 -2.86
N ASN A 492 24.30 -35.76 -2.79
CA ASN A 492 25.01 -35.45 -1.54
C ASN A 492 24.36 -34.19 -0.89
N GLN A 493 23.11 -34.31 -0.47
CA GLN A 493 22.38 -33.23 0.19
C GLN A 493 22.94 -33.08 1.60
N GLN A 494 23.50 -31.91 1.91
CA GLN A 494 23.70 -31.52 3.30
C GLN A 494 22.36 -31.61 4.02
N THR A 495 22.35 -32.22 5.20
CA THR A 495 21.17 -32.53 6.04
C THR A 495 20.52 -31.26 6.62
N CYS A 496 20.25 -30.25 5.80
CA CYS A 496 19.69 -28.98 6.23
C CYS A 496 18.45 -28.67 5.39
N SER A 497 17.34 -28.38 6.06
CA SER A 497 16.11 -27.90 5.44
C SER A 497 15.84 -26.47 5.90
N MET A 498 15.35 -25.63 4.99
CA MET A 498 14.94 -24.27 5.30
C MET A 498 13.43 -24.25 5.47
N LYS A 499 12.97 -24.15 6.72
CA LYS A 499 11.53 -24.04 7.02
C LYS A 499 11.00 -22.70 6.51
N TRP A 500 9.70 -22.61 6.30
CA TRP A 500 9.06 -21.38 5.81
C TRP A 500 9.43 -20.15 6.65
N SER A 501 9.45 -20.28 7.99
CA SER A 501 9.88 -19.21 8.89
C SER A 501 11.33 -18.77 8.66
N ASP A 502 12.24 -19.71 8.40
CA ASP A 502 13.63 -19.43 8.12
C ASP A 502 13.82 -18.81 6.73
N PHE A 503 13.01 -19.22 5.75
CA PHE A 503 12.96 -18.59 4.44
C PHE A 503 12.44 -17.16 4.51
N LEU A 504 11.44 -16.86 5.34
CA LEU A 504 11.01 -15.48 5.59
C LEU A 504 12.12 -14.67 6.26
N ASN A 505 12.89 -15.26 7.18
CA ASN A 505 14.06 -14.63 7.78
C ASN A 505 15.20 -14.40 6.77
N PHE A 506 15.29 -15.18 5.70
CA PHE A 506 16.19 -14.94 4.56
C PHE A 506 15.65 -13.83 3.64
N CYS A 507 14.35 -13.85 3.33
CA CYS A 507 13.71 -12.89 2.43
C CYS A 507 13.79 -11.46 2.95
N ALA A 508 13.81 -11.24 4.27
CA ALA A 508 13.94 -9.92 4.87
C ALA A 508 15.29 -9.24 4.54
N PRO A 509 16.47 -9.80 4.85
CA PRO A 509 17.76 -9.21 4.48
C PRO A 509 18.05 -9.21 2.98
N ALA A 510 17.49 -10.16 2.24
CA ALA A 510 17.54 -10.21 0.78
C ALA A 510 16.56 -9.21 0.12
N ASN A 511 15.69 -8.57 0.92
CA ASN A 511 14.62 -7.67 0.51
C ASN A 511 13.69 -8.24 -0.57
N LEU A 512 13.49 -9.56 -0.53
CA LEU A 512 12.53 -10.24 -1.39
C LEU A 512 11.10 -10.05 -0.89
N SER A 513 10.95 -9.84 0.41
CA SER A 513 9.68 -9.55 1.06
C SER A 513 9.62 -8.09 1.47
N SER A 514 8.49 -7.44 1.22
CA SER A 514 8.18 -6.08 1.67
C SER A 514 7.96 -5.97 3.19
N GLY A 515 8.53 -6.87 4.01
CA GLY A 515 8.33 -6.90 5.47
C GLY A 515 8.59 -5.56 6.19
N THR A 516 9.26 -4.61 5.54
CA THR A 516 9.51 -3.23 6.00
C THR A 516 8.88 -2.13 5.13
N GLY A 517 8.21 -2.44 4.02
CA GLY A 517 7.34 -1.51 3.27
C GLY A 517 8.07 -0.39 2.52
N THR A 518 9.32 -0.60 2.11
CA THR A 518 10.14 0.45 1.44
C THR A 518 10.58 0.12 0.01
N ALA A 519 10.44 -1.11 -0.48
CA ALA A 519 10.80 -1.43 -1.85
C ALA A 519 9.56 -1.67 -2.72
N LEU A 520 9.31 -0.75 -3.66
CA LEU A 520 8.33 -0.86 -4.76
C LEU A 520 8.52 -2.11 -5.63
N THR A 521 9.64 -2.82 -5.47
CA THR A 521 10.00 -4.03 -6.20
C THR A 521 9.81 -5.32 -5.40
N ALA A 522 9.44 -5.29 -4.12
CA ALA A 522 9.41 -6.51 -3.30
C ALA A 522 8.13 -7.34 -3.54
N LEU A 523 8.26 -8.67 -3.46
CA LEU A 523 7.15 -9.60 -3.61
C LEU A 523 6.23 -9.56 -2.38
N SER A 524 4.92 -9.72 -2.62
CA SER A 524 3.96 -9.94 -1.54
C SER A 524 4.23 -11.25 -0.81
N LEU A 525 3.78 -11.37 0.44
CA LEU A 525 3.90 -12.64 1.18
C LEU A 525 3.16 -13.78 0.48
N SER A 526 2.06 -13.49 -0.22
CA SER A 526 1.33 -14.49 -1.00
C SER A 526 2.15 -15.00 -2.19
N GLN A 527 2.80 -14.09 -2.93
CA GLN A 527 3.72 -14.43 -4.01
C GLN A 527 4.94 -15.24 -3.53
N LEU A 528 5.55 -14.85 -2.41
CA LEU A 528 6.65 -15.62 -1.81
C LEU A 528 6.19 -16.98 -1.32
N GLY A 529 5.02 -17.05 -0.72
CA GLY A 529 4.43 -18.31 -0.28
C GLY A 529 4.11 -19.23 -1.44
N ALA A 530 3.61 -18.71 -2.57
CA ALA A 530 3.41 -19.45 -3.81
C ALA A 530 4.74 -19.98 -4.36
N ALA A 531 5.75 -19.11 -4.51
CA ALA A 531 7.07 -19.52 -4.98
C ALA A 531 7.70 -20.62 -4.09
N PHE A 532 7.53 -20.51 -2.78
CA PHE A 532 7.99 -21.50 -1.80
C PHE A 532 7.23 -22.83 -1.91
N ALA A 533 5.90 -22.77 -1.86
CA ALA A 533 5.04 -23.95 -1.86
C ALA A 533 5.11 -24.72 -3.19
N ASP A 534 5.15 -24.03 -4.32
CA ASP A 534 5.28 -24.65 -5.65
C ASP A 534 6.66 -25.31 -5.86
N SER A 535 7.64 -25.00 -5.00
CA SER A 535 8.97 -25.61 -5.03
C SER A 535 9.08 -26.88 -4.22
N ILE A 536 8.03 -27.27 -3.49
CA ILE A 536 8.01 -28.49 -2.68
C ILE A 536 7.14 -29.52 -3.39
N GLU A 537 7.65 -30.74 -3.57
CA GLU A 537 6.81 -31.84 -4.04
C GLU A 537 5.76 -32.20 -2.99
N VAL A 538 4.50 -32.39 -3.39
CA VAL A 538 3.36 -32.66 -2.49
C VAL A 538 3.63 -33.80 -1.51
N SER A 539 4.33 -34.85 -1.98
CA SER A 539 4.73 -36.01 -1.16
C SER A 539 5.73 -35.64 -0.05
N LYS A 540 6.56 -34.61 -0.23
CA LYS A 540 7.62 -34.15 0.68
C LYS A 540 7.14 -33.09 1.69
N VAL A 541 5.96 -32.49 1.47
CA VAL A 541 5.40 -31.41 2.32
C VAL A 541 5.28 -31.80 3.79
N ASN A 542 4.88 -33.04 4.07
CA ASN A 542 4.58 -33.48 5.43
C ASN A 542 5.80 -33.97 6.23
N ASP A 543 6.91 -34.29 5.56
CA ASP A 543 8.01 -35.02 6.22
C ASP A 543 9.20 -34.13 6.60
N LEU A 544 9.38 -32.97 5.95
CA LEU A 544 10.52 -32.06 6.20
C LEU A 544 10.13 -30.65 6.64
N GLY A 545 8.89 -30.21 6.37
CA GLY A 545 8.39 -28.88 6.74
C GLY A 545 9.18 -27.69 6.16
N GLY A 546 10.08 -27.94 5.19
CA GLY A 546 10.98 -26.95 4.63
C GLY A 546 11.56 -27.39 3.27
N ILE A 547 12.27 -26.48 2.61
CA ILE A 547 12.89 -26.70 1.30
C ILE A 547 14.34 -27.15 1.43
N THR A 548 14.76 -28.02 0.52
CA THR A 548 16.16 -28.36 0.26
C THR A 548 16.88 -27.22 -0.47
N TYR A 549 18.20 -27.31 -0.62
CA TYR A 549 18.97 -26.30 -1.34
C TYR A 549 18.61 -26.22 -2.84
N GLU A 550 18.30 -27.35 -3.48
CA GLU A 550 17.91 -27.33 -4.90
C GLU A 550 16.50 -26.73 -5.08
N GLU A 551 15.57 -27.05 -4.17
CA GLU A 551 14.26 -26.40 -4.14
C GLU A 551 14.40 -24.90 -3.85
N PHE A 552 15.33 -24.48 -2.98
CA PHE A 552 15.65 -23.07 -2.76
C PHE A 552 16.09 -22.34 -4.04
N ARG A 553 16.87 -22.98 -4.91
CA ARG A 553 17.22 -22.41 -6.23
C ARG A 553 15.98 -22.27 -7.13
N ARG A 554 15.05 -23.23 -7.08
CA ARG A 554 13.74 -23.12 -7.77
C ARG A 554 12.91 -21.98 -7.20
N VAL A 555 12.88 -21.81 -5.88
CA VAL A 555 12.18 -20.68 -5.22
C VAL A 555 12.74 -19.35 -5.71
N LEU A 556 14.08 -19.18 -5.74
CA LEU A 556 14.69 -17.94 -6.25
C LEU A 556 14.33 -17.67 -7.72
N THR A 557 14.25 -18.71 -8.54
CA THR A 557 13.84 -18.61 -9.94
C THR A 557 12.38 -18.19 -10.07
N ARG A 558 11.47 -18.80 -9.30
CA ARG A 558 10.06 -18.38 -9.25
C ARG A 558 9.90 -16.96 -8.73
N CYS A 559 10.66 -16.58 -7.71
CA CYS A 559 10.71 -15.20 -7.25
C CYS A 559 11.10 -14.27 -8.40
N ALA A 560 12.18 -14.54 -9.13
CA ALA A 560 12.58 -13.70 -10.27
C ALA A 560 11.49 -13.58 -11.35
N LEU A 561 10.75 -14.66 -11.63
CA LEU A 561 9.64 -14.65 -12.59
C LEU A 561 8.44 -13.82 -12.11
N LEU A 562 8.21 -13.76 -10.80
CA LEU A 562 7.12 -13.02 -10.15
C LEU A 562 7.37 -11.52 -10.00
N PHE A 563 8.62 -11.07 -10.09
CA PHE A 563 8.92 -9.64 -10.05
C PHE A 563 8.31 -8.97 -11.29
N ASP A 564 7.74 -7.78 -11.11
CA ASP A 564 7.14 -6.94 -12.15
C ASP A 564 8.25 -6.33 -13.04
N TYR A 565 8.87 -7.19 -13.84
CA TYR A 565 9.88 -6.88 -14.85
C TYR A 565 9.25 -6.86 -16.24
N ASP A 566 9.99 -6.35 -17.23
CA ASP A 566 9.48 -6.25 -18.60
C ASP A 566 9.13 -7.66 -19.14
N GLU A 567 8.00 -7.79 -19.84
CA GLU A 567 7.60 -9.06 -20.46
C GLU A 567 8.65 -9.56 -21.46
N ALA A 568 9.44 -8.66 -22.06
CA ALA A 568 10.55 -8.99 -22.93
C ALA A 568 11.79 -9.55 -22.20
N ASP A 569 11.85 -9.45 -20.87
CA ASP A 569 13.00 -9.94 -20.11
C ASP A 569 13.03 -11.48 -20.06
N THR A 570 14.12 -12.05 -20.55
CA THR A 570 14.42 -13.49 -20.37
C THR A 570 14.56 -13.86 -18.89
N CYS A 571 14.35 -15.14 -18.54
CA CYS A 571 14.52 -15.64 -17.17
C CYS A 571 15.88 -15.23 -16.55
N ARG A 572 16.96 -15.29 -17.35
CA ARG A 572 18.29 -14.83 -16.93
C ARG A 572 18.31 -13.36 -16.53
N ILE A 573 17.74 -12.47 -17.33
CA ILE A 573 17.72 -11.02 -17.04
C ILE A 573 16.92 -10.76 -15.75
N ARG A 574 15.79 -11.44 -15.57
CA ARG A 574 14.97 -11.33 -14.35
C ARG A 574 15.75 -11.78 -13.11
N LEU A 575 16.50 -12.88 -13.21
CA LEU A 575 17.39 -13.37 -12.16
C LEU A 575 18.53 -12.40 -11.86
N GLU A 576 19.15 -11.81 -12.89
CA GLU A 576 20.19 -10.78 -12.73
C GLU A 576 19.65 -9.56 -11.97
N LYS A 577 18.44 -9.09 -12.31
CA LYS A 577 17.76 -7.98 -11.62
C LYS A 577 17.42 -8.34 -10.16
N LEU A 578 16.95 -9.56 -9.90
CA LEU A 578 16.70 -10.07 -8.56
C LEU A 578 17.98 -10.05 -7.71
N PHE A 579 19.09 -10.55 -8.26
CA PHE A 579 20.35 -10.65 -7.53
C PHE A 579 21.01 -9.30 -7.32
N LEU A 580 20.85 -8.34 -8.26
CA LEU A 580 21.25 -6.96 -8.04
C LEU A 580 20.56 -6.39 -6.79
N HIS A 581 19.26 -6.65 -6.67
CA HIS A 581 18.47 -6.21 -5.52
C HIS A 581 18.97 -6.83 -4.21
N MET A 582 19.22 -8.14 -4.21
CA MET A 582 19.79 -8.85 -3.08
C MET A 582 21.17 -8.32 -2.69
N CYS A 583 22.05 -8.05 -3.66
CA CYS A 583 23.41 -7.53 -3.42
C CYS A 583 23.37 -6.21 -2.66
N ASN A 584 22.56 -5.25 -3.13
CA ASN A 584 22.43 -3.93 -2.53
C ASN A 584 21.92 -4.01 -1.09
N GLN A 585 21.03 -4.95 -0.81
CA GLN A 585 20.38 -5.08 0.48
C GLN A 585 21.25 -5.84 1.47
N PHE A 586 21.92 -6.91 1.06
CA PHE A 586 22.84 -7.63 1.91
C PHE A 586 23.99 -6.78 2.44
N GLN A 587 24.46 -5.78 1.68
CA GLN A 587 25.50 -4.85 2.14
C GLN A 587 25.07 -4.07 3.39
N THR A 588 23.78 -3.74 3.51
CA THR A 588 23.26 -2.92 4.62
C THR A 588 22.63 -3.76 5.73
N SER A 589 21.98 -4.88 5.39
CA SER A 589 21.18 -5.70 6.31
C SER A 589 21.99 -6.74 7.09
N VAL A 590 22.98 -7.37 6.43
CA VAL A 590 23.75 -8.48 7.03
C VAL A 590 24.62 -8.04 8.21
N PRO A 591 25.35 -6.90 8.16
CA PRO A 591 26.08 -6.41 9.32
C PRO A 591 25.16 -6.15 10.53
N ARG A 592 23.96 -5.61 10.30
CA ARG A 592 22.97 -5.39 11.37
C ARG A 592 22.50 -6.69 12.00
N ILE A 593 22.15 -7.70 11.20
CA ILE A 593 21.72 -9.01 11.70
C ILE A 593 22.79 -9.66 12.58
N ILE A 594 24.05 -9.57 12.18
CA ILE A 594 25.17 -10.12 12.95
C ILE A 594 25.34 -9.37 14.27
N ASN A 595 25.26 -8.04 14.24
CA ASN A 595 25.43 -7.19 15.43
C ASN A 595 24.25 -7.31 16.42
N ASP A 596 23.01 -7.27 15.92
CA ASP A 596 21.78 -7.41 16.73
C ASP A 596 21.69 -8.81 17.38
N GLY A 597 22.22 -9.83 16.69
CA GLY A 597 22.35 -11.18 17.23
C GLY A 597 23.37 -11.29 18.35
N ALA A 598 24.45 -10.50 18.32
CA ALA A 598 25.48 -10.48 19.35
C ALA A 598 24.99 -9.76 20.64
N GLU A 599 24.20 -8.69 20.51
CA GLU A 599 23.68 -7.94 21.66
C GLU A 599 22.66 -8.74 22.51
N ARG A 600 21.86 -9.61 21.88
CA ARG A 600 20.88 -10.45 22.61
C ARG A 600 21.51 -11.52 23.49
N VAL A 601 22.77 -11.87 23.28
CA VAL A 601 23.49 -12.88 24.10
C VAL A 601 24.08 -12.26 25.37
N GLY A 602 24.18 -10.92 25.45
CA GLY A 602 24.90 -10.22 26.51
C GLY A 602 24.18 -9.98 27.84
N ALA A 603 22.86 -10.21 27.95
CA ALA A 603 22.08 -9.68 29.09
C ALA A 603 21.22 -10.68 29.89
N GLY A 604 21.19 -11.98 29.59
CA GLY A 604 20.49 -12.91 30.47
C GLY A 604 20.40 -14.35 30.01
N GLY A 605 20.98 -15.26 30.79
CA GLY A 605 20.60 -16.66 30.92
C GLY A 605 20.79 -17.56 29.69
N GLN A 606 21.68 -18.54 29.82
CA GLN A 606 21.72 -19.71 28.92
C GLN A 606 20.35 -20.40 28.89
N THR A 607 19.58 -20.16 27.84
CA THR A 607 18.49 -21.05 27.43
C THR A 607 18.98 -21.90 26.27
N ALA A 608 18.84 -23.22 26.41
CA ALA A 608 19.24 -24.21 25.43
C ALA A 608 18.49 -23.97 24.11
N GLY A 609 19.22 -23.57 23.06
CA GLY A 609 18.68 -23.25 21.74
C GLY A 609 19.28 -22.02 21.07
N GLY A 610 20.09 -21.23 21.77
CA GLY A 610 20.86 -20.13 21.18
C GLY A 610 21.81 -20.65 20.11
N ARG A 611 21.55 -20.33 18.83
CA ARG A 611 22.45 -20.62 17.70
C ARG A 611 23.87 -20.16 18.09
N ASN A 612 24.89 -20.96 17.79
CA ASN A 612 26.30 -20.50 17.85
C ASN A 612 26.49 -19.39 16.80
N ILE A 613 26.12 -18.16 17.16
CA ILE A 613 26.03 -17.00 16.25
C ILE A 613 27.42 -16.62 15.71
N SER A 614 28.51 -16.90 16.45
CA SER A 614 29.86 -16.50 16.07
C SER A 614 30.42 -17.25 14.85
N THR A 615 30.22 -18.57 14.75
CA THR A 615 30.71 -19.38 13.61
C THR A 615 29.82 -19.27 12.38
N ASN A 616 28.49 -19.22 12.56
CA ASN A 616 27.55 -19.13 11.44
C ASN A 616 27.50 -17.72 10.83
N GLY A 617 27.62 -16.65 11.64
CA GLY A 617 27.69 -15.28 11.13
C GLY A 617 28.88 -15.05 10.18
N GLY A 618 30.02 -15.69 10.45
CA GLY A 618 31.18 -15.67 9.55
C GLY A 618 30.90 -16.32 8.19
N LEU A 619 30.14 -17.42 8.16
CA LEU A 619 29.74 -18.08 6.92
C LEU A 619 28.79 -17.22 6.08
N LEU A 620 27.82 -16.55 6.72
CA LEU A 620 26.91 -15.62 6.05
C LEU A 620 27.69 -14.46 5.43
N LEU A 621 28.57 -13.81 6.20
CA LEU A 621 29.36 -12.67 5.72
C LEU A 621 30.28 -13.08 4.56
N LYS A 622 30.91 -14.26 4.65
CA LYS A 622 31.75 -14.80 3.58
C LYS A 622 30.92 -15.15 2.34
N GLY A 623 29.75 -15.76 2.52
CA GLY A 623 28.81 -16.08 1.44
C GLY A 623 28.33 -14.84 0.70
N VAL A 624 27.91 -13.80 1.43
CA VAL A 624 27.44 -12.51 0.87
C VAL A 624 28.56 -11.77 0.13
N ARG A 625 29.78 -11.73 0.68
CA ARG A 625 30.92 -11.10 0.00
C ARG A 625 31.26 -11.79 -1.31
N GLU A 626 31.29 -13.13 -1.29
CA GLU A 626 31.56 -13.93 -2.49
C GLU A 626 30.41 -13.80 -3.51
N PHE A 627 29.15 -13.80 -3.06
CA PHE A 627 27.98 -13.53 -3.88
C PHE A 627 28.09 -12.20 -4.63
N ASN A 628 28.35 -11.10 -3.90
CA ASN A 628 28.49 -9.77 -4.48
C ASN A 628 29.65 -9.68 -5.48
N LYS A 629 30.78 -10.33 -5.17
CA LYS A 629 31.94 -10.39 -6.06
C LYS A 629 31.60 -11.10 -7.38
N ILE A 630 31.02 -12.29 -7.31
CA ILE A 630 30.63 -13.07 -8.49
C ILE A 630 29.58 -12.32 -9.31
N PHE A 631 28.64 -11.64 -8.65
CA PHE A 631 27.63 -10.82 -9.34
C PHE A 631 28.28 -9.68 -10.13
N GLN A 632 29.23 -8.95 -9.54
CA GLN A 632 29.96 -7.88 -10.23
C GLN A 632 30.79 -8.39 -11.42
N GLU A 633 31.36 -9.59 -11.33
CA GLU A 633 32.17 -10.19 -12.40
C GLU A 633 31.32 -10.71 -13.58
N ASN A 634 30.08 -11.15 -13.32
CA ASN A 634 29.25 -11.86 -14.30
C ASN A 634 28.07 -11.05 -14.86
N SER A 635 27.63 -9.97 -14.20
CA SER A 635 26.46 -9.16 -14.62
C SER A 635 26.80 -8.08 -15.65
N LYS A 636 27.45 -8.47 -16.75
CA LYS A 636 27.88 -7.56 -17.83
C LYS A 636 26.73 -6.88 -18.58
N HIS A 637 25.50 -7.40 -18.48
CA HIS A 637 24.33 -6.82 -19.14
C HIS A 637 23.72 -5.64 -18.37
N LEU A 638 23.93 -5.60 -17.05
CA LEU A 638 23.42 -4.52 -16.19
C LEU A 638 24.39 -3.34 -16.09
N SER A 639 25.65 -3.48 -16.52
CA SER A 639 26.62 -2.37 -16.52
C SER A 639 26.31 -1.26 -17.54
N ILE A 640 25.33 -1.47 -18.43
CA ILE A 640 24.88 -0.50 -19.44
C ILE A 640 23.58 0.21 -19.01
N VAL A 641 22.84 -0.33 -18.04
CA VAL A 641 21.64 0.32 -17.48
C VAL A 641 22.09 1.26 -16.37
N GLU A 642 22.68 2.38 -16.78
CA GLU A 642 23.30 3.42 -15.96
C GLU A 642 22.48 3.84 -14.72
N GLU A 643 23.23 4.00 -13.62
CA GLU A 643 23.19 4.94 -12.47
C GLU A 643 21.98 5.86 -12.17
N SER A 644 21.05 6.09 -13.09
CA SER A 644 19.92 7.00 -12.94
C SER A 644 18.80 6.46 -12.04
N ILE A 645 18.66 5.12 -11.92
CA ILE A 645 17.57 4.51 -11.15
C ILE A 645 17.92 4.36 -9.65
N PHE A 646 19.21 4.41 -9.27
CA PHE A 646 19.63 4.01 -7.93
C PHE A 646 20.75 4.85 -7.27
N LYS A 647 20.93 6.14 -7.62
CA LYS A 647 21.76 7.04 -6.80
C LYS A 647 21.11 7.31 -5.44
N PHE A 648 21.39 6.44 -4.47
CA PHE A 648 21.20 6.73 -3.06
C PHE A 648 22.31 7.68 -2.61
N GLY A 649 21.93 8.75 -1.92
CA GLY A 649 22.86 9.75 -1.38
C GLY A 649 23.90 9.06 -0.51
N ASP A 650 25.15 9.15 -0.95
CA ASP A 650 26.31 8.62 -0.25
C ASP A 650 26.55 9.47 1.00
N GLY A 651 25.87 9.11 2.08
CA GLY A 651 26.08 9.67 3.41
C GLY A 651 27.37 9.12 4.00
N SER A 652 28.51 9.48 3.41
CA SER A 652 29.81 9.18 4.02
C SER A 652 29.92 9.96 5.34
N SER A 653 30.24 9.25 6.41
CA SER A 653 30.23 9.73 7.79
C SER A 653 31.48 10.51 8.21
N ASP A 654 32.29 11.02 7.26
CA ASP A 654 33.57 11.66 7.56
C ASP A 654 33.55 13.21 7.60
N ASP A 655 32.42 13.86 7.30
CA ASP A 655 32.33 15.33 7.28
C ASP A 655 31.80 15.97 8.58
N GLN A 656 32.12 15.37 9.73
CA GLN A 656 32.04 16.07 11.01
C GLN A 656 33.38 16.79 11.30
N ARG A 657 33.62 17.94 10.66
CA ARG A 657 34.45 19.08 11.16
C ARG A 657 34.84 20.02 10.01
N ARG A 658 33.90 20.82 9.53
CA ARG A 658 34.09 22.23 9.12
C ARG A 658 32.76 22.76 8.60
N GLY A 659 32.25 23.82 9.23
CA GLY A 659 31.05 24.49 8.75
C GLY A 659 31.33 25.19 7.44
N SER A 660 30.85 24.64 6.33
CA SER A 660 30.74 25.31 5.04
C SER A 660 29.28 25.73 4.84
N SER A 661 29.06 27.01 4.51
CA SER A 661 27.73 27.58 4.39
C SER A 661 27.10 27.24 3.03
N LEU A 662 25.77 27.30 2.93
CA LEU A 662 24.99 27.10 1.69
C LEU A 662 25.45 28.02 0.52
N LEU A 663 26.19 29.09 0.82
CA LEU A 663 26.79 29.99 -0.17
C LEU A 663 28.00 29.38 -0.88
N ASP A 664 28.75 28.48 -0.23
CA ASP A 664 29.90 27.80 -0.82
C ASP A 664 29.46 26.76 -1.86
N PHE A 665 28.31 26.10 -1.60
CA PHE A 665 27.68 25.16 -2.53
C PHE A 665 27.18 25.86 -3.81
N THR A 666 26.60 27.05 -3.68
CA THR A 666 26.12 27.83 -4.84
C THR A 666 27.27 28.49 -5.63
N ALA A 667 28.39 28.80 -4.99
CA ALA A 667 29.60 29.25 -5.67
C ALA A 667 30.27 28.12 -6.48
N GLY A 668 30.24 26.87 -5.99
CA GLY A 668 30.73 25.70 -6.73
C GLY A 668 29.94 25.41 -8.01
N LEU A 669 28.60 25.52 -7.94
CA LEU A 669 27.72 25.35 -9.11
C LEU A 669 27.96 26.39 -10.22
N LYS A 670 28.35 27.62 -9.88
CA LYS A 670 28.66 28.66 -10.87
C LYS A 670 29.98 28.46 -11.58
N LYS A 671 30.94 27.77 -10.96
CA LYS A 671 32.29 27.54 -11.52
C LYS A 671 32.34 26.32 -12.47
N GLY A 672 31.36 25.42 -12.38
CA GLY A 672 31.20 24.29 -13.31
C GLY A 672 30.40 24.62 -14.57
N LEU A 673 29.87 25.85 -14.68
CA LEU A 673 29.05 26.32 -15.81
C LEU A 673 29.70 27.51 -16.56
N SER A 674 31.01 27.72 -16.39
CA SER A 674 31.82 28.70 -17.13
C SER A 674 32.98 28.03 -17.85
#